data_AF-A0A6L3N9P3-F1
#
_entry.id   AF-A0A6L3N9P3-F1
#
_cell.length_a   1.000
_cell.length_b   1.000
_cell.length_c   1.000
_cell.angle_alpha   90.00
_cell.angle_beta   90.00
_cell.angle_gamma   90.00
#
_symmetry.space_group_name_H-M   'P 1'
#
loop_
_entity.id
_entity.type
_entity.pdbx_description
1 polymer ?
#
loop_
_entity_poly.entity_id
_entity_poly.type
_entity_poly.pdbx_seq_one_letter_code
_entity_poly.pdbx_strand_id
1 'polypeptide(L)'
;ARVTVGDIGRSAVPDTAPIAATVFADAPLKTPADFGAIALRTLPDGSALTLRDVARIEFGGNDYNYPSYVNGKVATGMGIKLAPGSNAVATEKRVRATMDALSAYFPPGVKYQIPYETSSFVRVSMNKVVTTLIEAGVLVFLVMFLFMQNLRATLIPTLVVPVALAGTFGVMYAAGFSINVLTMFGMVLAIGILVDDAIVVVENVERLMVEEGLGPYDATVKAMKQISGAIVGITVVLTSVFVPMAFFGGAVGNIYRQFALALAVSIGFSAFLALSLTPALCATLLKPVAGDHHEKRGFFGWFNRFVARATQRYATRVGAMLKKPVRWLVVYGALSAAAALMLTQLPTAFLPDEDQGNFMVMVIRPQGTPLAETMQSVREVESYIRHDEPAAYTFALGGFNLYGEGPNGGMIFVTLKNWKERKAARDHVQAIVARINERFAGAANTTVFAMNSPALPDLGSTSGFDFRLQNRSGLDYAAFSAAREQLLAAGGKDPALTDLMFAGTQDAPQLKLDIDRAKASALGVSMDEINTTLAVMFGSDYIGDFMHGTQVRRVIVQADGLHRLDPDDVKKLRVRNARGEMVPLAAFATLHWTLGPPQLTRYNGYPSFTINGSAAPGHSSGEAMAAIERLAAKLPAGIGHAWSGQSFEERLSGSQAPMLFALSVLVVFLALAALYESWSIPFAVMLVVPLGVIGAVLGVTLRAMPNDIYFKVGLIATIGLSAKNAILIVEVAKDLVAQRMSLVDAALEAARLRLRPIVMTSLAFGVGVLPLAFASGAASGAQMAIGTGVLGGVITATVLAVFLVPLFFVIVGRLFDVGPRRRGGAQPATMEGSQ
;
A
#
# COMPACT_ATOMS: atom_id res chain seq x y z
N ALA A 1 -17.07 -56.12 2.23
CA ALA A 1 -15.70 -55.64 2.53
C ALA A 1 -14.84 -55.81 1.29
N ARG A 2 -13.88 -54.91 1.02
CA ARG A 2 -12.89 -55.14 -0.04
C ARG A 2 -12.01 -56.32 0.35
N VAL A 3 -11.82 -57.26 -0.57
CA VAL A 3 -10.89 -58.38 -0.37
C VAL A 3 -9.53 -57.92 -0.84
N THR A 4 -8.64 -57.61 0.10
CA THR A 4 -7.24 -57.31 -0.21
C THR A 4 -6.49 -58.64 -0.33
N VAL A 5 -5.93 -58.92 -1.50
CA VAL A 5 -5.14 -60.13 -1.74
C VAL A 5 -3.70 -59.75 -2.05
N GLY A 6 -2.76 -60.57 -1.59
CA GLY A 6 -1.32 -60.40 -1.83
C GLY A 6 -0.85 -61.05 -3.13
N ASP A 7 0.43 -61.37 -3.19
CA ASP A 7 1.07 -61.98 -4.36
C ASP A 7 1.35 -63.47 -4.11
N ILE A 8 1.30 -64.29 -5.15
CA ILE A 8 1.86 -65.65 -5.16
C ILE A 8 3.34 -65.54 -5.58
N GLY A 9 4.24 -66.22 -4.86
CA GLY A 9 5.63 -66.40 -5.28
C GLY A 9 6.55 -65.19 -5.09
N ARG A 10 6.21 -64.24 -4.20
CA ARG A 10 6.99 -63.01 -3.98
C ARG A 10 7.68 -63.01 -2.61
N SER A 11 9.02 -62.95 -2.60
CA SER A 11 9.93 -62.92 -1.43
C SER A 11 9.73 -64.03 -0.38
N ALA A 12 10.83 -64.59 0.15
CA ALA A 12 10.81 -65.68 1.14
C ALA A 12 10.03 -66.95 0.69
N VAL A 13 10.06 -67.26 -0.60
CA VAL A 13 9.58 -68.52 -1.19
C VAL A 13 10.77 -69.39 -1.65
N PRO A 14 10.64 -70.71 -1.76
CA PRO A 14 11.73 -71.58 -2.22
C PRO A 14 12.24 -71.19 -3.63
N ASP A 15 13.55 -71.35 -3.88
CA ASP A 15 14.17 -71.06 -5.20
C ASP A 15 13.55 -71.86 -6.36
N THR A 16 12.83 -72.94 -6.06
CA THR A 16 12.11 -73.79 -7.01
C THR A 16 10.70 -73.29 -7.36
N ALA A 17 10.28 -72.12 -6.85
CA ALA A 17 8.95 -71.57 -7.12
C ALA A 17 8.74 -71.32 -8.62
N PRO A 18 7.70 -71.90 -9.25
CA PRO A 18 7.56 -71.88 -10.71
C PRO A 18 6.95 -70.58 -11.27
N ILE A 19 6.25 -69.79 -10.45
CA ILE A 19 5.63 -68.52 -10.87
C ILE A 19 5.69 -67.47 -9.75
N ALA A 20 5.72 -66.20 -10.16
CA ALA A 20 5.41 -65.05 -9.32
C ALA A 20 4.30 -64.23 -10.00
N ALA A 21 3.17 -64.03 -9.31
CA ALA A 21 2.00 -63.34 -9.86
C ALA A 21 1.24 -62.58 -8.79
N THR A 22 0.77 -61.38 -9.12
CA THR A 22 -0.15 -60.62 -8.26
C THR A 22 -1.55 -61.21 -8.33
N VAL A 23 -2.11 -61.54 -7.17
CA VAL A 23 -3.51 -61.98 -7.08
C VAL A 23 -4.35 -60.75 -6.82
N PHE A 24 -5.32 -60.50 -7.69
CA PHE A 24 -6.31 -59.45 -7.48
C PHE A 24 -7.68 -60.08 -7.24
N ALA A 25 -8.44 -59.53 -6.30
CA ALA A 25 -9.87 -59.85 -6.11
C ALA A 25 -10.75 -58.79 -6.79
N ASP A 26 -12.07 -59.02 -6.76
CA ASP A 26 -13.15 -58.32 -7.49
C ASP A 26 -12.93 -56.84 -7.84
N ALA A 27 -13.49 -56.44 -8.99
CA ALA A 27 -13.46 -55.07 -9.46
C ALA A 27 -14.02 -54.09 -8.42
N PRO A 28 -13.35 -52.95 -8.17
CA PRO A 28 -13.85 -51.95 -7.22
C PRO A 28 -15.21 -51.42 -7.68
N LEU A 29 -16.10 -51.11 -6.73
CA LEU A 29 -17.39 -50.46 -6.99
C LEU A 29 -17.15 -49.08 -7.65
N LYS A 30 -17.82 -48.77 -8.76
CA LYS A 30 -17.59 -47.54 -9.54
C LYS A 30 -18.85 -46.72 -9.77
N THR A 31 -20.00 -47.38 -9.87
CA THR A 31 -21.27 -46.74 -10.22
C THR A 31 -22.24 -46.78 -9.04
N PRO A 32 -23.22 -45.85 -8.99
CA PRO A 32 -24.28 -45.89 -7.98
C PRO A 32 -25.03 -47.22 -7.94
N ALA A 33 -25.16 -47.90 -9.09
CA ALA A 33 -25.78 -49.22 -9.17
C ALA A 33 -24.94 -50.30 -8.46
N ASP A 34 -23.61 -50.26 -8.60
CA ASP A 34 -22.71 -51.19 -7.90
C ASP A 34 -22.82 -51.03 -6.38
N PHE A 35 -22.83 -49.78 -5.90
CA PHE A 35 -23.02 -49.47 -4.48
C PHE A 35 -24.41 -49.86 -3.99
N GLY A 36 -25.45 -49.62 -4.79
CA GLY A 36 -26.82 -50.00 -4.47
C GLY A 36 -27.03 -51.50 -4.32
N ALA A 37 -26.23 -52.32 -5.02
CA ALA A 37 -26.28 -53.78 -4.98
C ALA A 37 -25.60 -54.40 -3.73
N ILE A 38 -24.97 -53.61 -2.87
CA ILE A 38 -24.33 -54.12 -1.65
C ILE A 38 -25.39 -54.77 -0.75
N ALA A 39 -25.23 -56.07 -0.48
CA ALA A 39 -26.08 -56.80 0.45
C ALA A 39 -25.76 -56.41 1.90
N LEU A 40 -26.79 -55.98 2.64
CA LEU A 40 -26.71 -55.59 4.04
C LEU A 40 -27.11 -56.75 4.97
N ARG A 41 -28.16 -57.50 4.61
CA ARG A 41 -28.68 -58.62 5.41
C ARG A 41 -29.45 -59.60 4.53
N THR A 42 -29.31 -60.89 4.79
CA THR A 42 -30.17 -61.93 4.19
C THR A 42 -31.45 -62.09 5.00
N LEU A 43 -32.59 -62.10 4.33
CA LEU A 43 -33.92 -62.32 4.90
C LEU A 43 -34.21 -63.83 5.02
N PRO A 44 -35.17 -64.25 5.88
CA PRO A 44 -35.47 -65.66 6.11
C PRO A 44 -35.94 -66.43 4.86
N ASP A 45 -36.43 -65.72 3.84
CA ASP A 45 -36.87 -66.26 2.55
C ASP A 45 -35.71 -66.45 1.55
N GLY A 46 -34.47 -66.15 1.95
CA GLY A 46 -33.27 -66.25 1.11
C GLY A 46 -33.02 -65.02 0.24
N SER A 47 -33.90 -64.02 0.23
CA SER A 47 -33.65 -62.75 -0.45
C SER A 47 -32.64 -61.89 0.34
N ALA A 48 -31.94 -60.97 -0.33
CA ALA A 48 -30.99 -60.06 0.30
C ALA A 48 -31.56 -58.64 0.35
N LEU A 49 -31.58 -58.04 1.53
CA LEU A 49 -31.77 -56.61 1.71
C LEU A 49 -30.50 -55.90 1.23
N THR A 50 -30.65 -55.02 0.25
CA THR A 50 -29.55 -54.30 -0.41
C THR A 50 -29.52 -52.82 -0.01
N LEU A 51 -28.40 -52.14 -0.24
CA LEU A 51 -28.24 -50.73 0.14
C LEU A 51 -29.28 -49.82 -0.55
N ARG A 52 -29.64 -50.11 -1.80
CA ARG A 52 -30.70 -49.38 -2.52
C ARG A 52 -32.07 -49.46 -1.86
N ASP A 53 -32.32 -50.48 -1.05
CA ASP A 53 -33.61 -50.65 -0.37
C ASP A 53 -33.75 -49.71 0.84
N VAL A 54 -32.64 -49.12 1.30
CA VAL A 54 -32.59 -48.29 2.52
C VAL A 54 -31.96 -46.90 2.31
N ALA A 55 -31.37 -46.62 1.14
CA ALA A 55 -30.69 -45.35 0.88
C ALA A 55 -30.76 -44.92 -0.59
N ARG A 56 -30.74 -43.60 -0.83
CA ARG A 56 -30.50 -43.01 -2.16
C ARG A 56 -29.00 -43.02 -2.46
N ILE A 57 -28.60 -43.55 -3.61
CA ILE A 57 -27.21 -43.55 -4.08
C ILE A 57 -27.12 -42.73 -5.36
N GLU A 58 -26.30 -41.66 -5.34
CA GLU A 58 -26.11 -40.78 -6.49
C GLU A 58 -24.69 -40.21 -6.52
N PHE A 59 -24.31 -39.64 -7.67
CA PHE A 59 -23.11 -38.79 -7.75
C PHE A 59 -23.47 -37.40 -7.24
N GLY A 60 -23.04 -37.08 -6.02
CA GLY A 60 -23.23 -35.79 -5.38
C GLY A 60 -22.00 -34.88 -5.44
N GLY A 61 -22.20 -33.61 -5.08
CA GLY A 61 -21.10 -32.72 -4.71
C GLY A 61 -20.45 -33.16 -3.40
N ASN A 62 -19.15 -32.95 -3.26
CA ASN A 62 -18.44 -33.20 -2.00
C ASN A 62 -18.83 -32.18 -0.90
N ASP A 63 -19.29 -31.00 -1.31
CA ASP A 63 -19.71 -29.91 -0.45
C ASP A 63 -20.82 -29.10 -1.15
N TYR A 64 -21.86 -28.74 -0.40
CA TYR A 64 -23.02 -27.98 -0.87
C TYR A 64 -23.12 -26.59 -0.24
N ASN A 65 -22.15 -26.19 0.58
CA ASN A 65 -22.20 -24.95 1.37
C ASN A 65 -21.95 -23.69 0.53
N TYR A 66 -21.35 -23.81 -0.65
CA TYR A 66 -20.86 -22.65 -1.42
C TYR A 66 -21.45 -22.56 -2.84
N PRO A 67 -22.76 -22.31 -3.00
CA PRO A 67 -23.33 -22.03 -4.31
C PRO A 67 -22.71 -20.74 -4.88
N SER A 68 -22.30 -20.76 -6.14
CA SER A 68 -21.65 -19.60 -6.77
C SER A 68 -22.22 -19.26 -8.15
N TYR A 69 -22.20 -17.97 -8.47
CA TYR A 69 -22.76 -17.41 -9.70
C TYR A 69 -21.80 -16.39 -10.31
N VAL A 70 -21.70 -16.36 -11.64
CA VAL A 70 -21.03 -15.28 -12.38
C VAL A 70 -22.07 -14.58 -13.24
N ASN A 71 -22.26 -13.27 -13.03
CA ASN A 71 -23.26 -12.47 -13.73
C ASN A 71 -24.66 -13.12 -13.69
N GLY A 72 -25.06 -13.69 -12.56
CA GLY A 72 -26.34 -14.38 -12.35
C GLY A 72 -26.47 -15.77 -13.01
N LYS A 73 -25.40 -16.32 -13.62
CA LYS A 73 -25.38 -17.67 -14.17
C LYS A 73 -24.68 -18.62 -13.22
N VAL A 74 -25.17 -19.86 -13.10
CA VAL A 74 -24.53 -20.90 -12.27
C VAL A 74 -23.07 -21.06 -12.69
N ALA A 75 -22.17 -20.95 -11.71
CA ALA A 75 -20.74 -21.03 -11.93
C ALA A 75 -20.07 -21.87 -10.85
N THR A 76 -18.84 -22.24 -11.11
CA THR A 76 -17.88 -22.71 -10.11
C THR A 76 -16.64 -21.83 -10.20
N GLY A 77 -15.88 -21.73 -9.12
CA GLY A 77 -14.74 -20.82 -9.03
C GLY A 77 -13.53 -21.47 -8.39
N MET A 78 -12.35 -20.97 -8.77
CA MET A 78 -11.09 -21.29 -8.13
C MET A 78 -10.37 -19.98 -7.81
N GLY A 79 -10.14 -19.70 -6.53
CA GLY A 79 -9.31 -18.58 -6.10
C GLY A 79 -7.83 -18.96 -6.21
N ILE A 80 -7.05 -18.17 -6.96
CA ILE A 80 -5.60 -18.37 -7.11
C ILE A 80 -4.89 -17.29 -6.29
N LYS A 81 -4.13 -17.73 -5.28
CA LYS A 81 -3.23 -16.85 -4.53
C LYS A 81 -1.84 -16.87 -5.14
N LEU A 82 -1.19 -15.72 -5.16
CA LEU A 82 0.17 -15.57 -5.64
C LEU A 82 1.13 -16.23 -4.63
N ALA A 83 2.05 -17.07 -5.11
CA ALA A 83 3.10 -17.60 -4.25
C ALA A 83 4.10 -16.48 -3.87
N PRO A 84 4.68 -16.50 -2.65
CA PRO A 84 5.65 -15.49 -2.23
C PRO A 84 6.78 -15.28 -3.25
N GLY A 85 7.09 -14.03 -3.56
CA GLY A 85 8.12 -13.65 -4.54
C GLY A 85 7.73 -13.83 -6.02
N SER A 86 6.52 -14.31 -6.31
CA SER A 86 6.06 -14.45 -7.70
C SER A 86 5.58 -13.11 -8.29
N ASN A 87 5.50 -13.03 -9.62
CA ASN A 87 5.03 -11.83 -10.32
C ASN A 87 3.55 -11.99 -10.72
N ALA A 88 2.69 -11.05 -10.29
CA ALA A 88 1.25 -11.11 -10.55
C ALA A 88 0.90 -11.09 -12.04
N VAL A 89 1.55 -10.23 -12.83
CA VAL A 89 1.28 -10.09 -14.28
C VAL A 89 1.73 -11.32 -15.05
N ALA A 90 2.90 -11.88 -14.71
CA ALA A 90 3.41 -13.10 -15.33
C ALA A 90 2.55 -14.31 -14.95
N THR A 91 2.07 -14.37 -13.70
CA THR A 91 1.22 -15.45 -13.21
C THR A 91 -0.14 -15.42 -13.89
N GLU A 92 -0.79 -14.25 -14.00
CA GLU A 92 -2.07 -14.11 -14.73
C GLU A 92 -1.94 -14.56 -16.18
N LYS A 93 -0.85 -14.16 -16.87
CA LYS A 93 -0.59 -14.59 -18.24
C LYS A 93 -0.47 -16.11 -18.37
N ARG A 94 0.21 -16.77 -17.41
CA ARG A 94 0.34 -18.24 -17.40
C ARG A 94 -0.99 -18.92 -17.09
N VAL A 95 -1.74 -18.42 -16.11
CA VAL A 95 -3.09 -18.94 -15.78
C VAL A 95 -4.00 -18.86 -16.98
N ARG A 96 -4.05 -17.70 -17.66
CA ARG A 96 -4.85 -17.52 -18.88
C ARG A 96 -4.43 -18.48 -19.98
N ALA A 97 -3.14 -18.59 -20.28
CA ALA A 97 -2.63 -19.51 -21.30
C ALA A 97 -2.99 -20.97 -21.00
N THR A 98 -2.90 -21.40 -19.74
CA THR A 98 -3.31 -22.74 -19.32
C THR A 98 -4.82 -22.93 -19.48
N MET A 99 -5.63 -21.97 -19.06
CA MET A 99 -7.10 -22.05 -19.19
C MET A 99 -7.54 -22.02 -20.65
N ASP A 100 -6.89 -21.25 -21.51
CA ASP A 100 -7.12 -21.25 -22.96
C ASP A 100 -6.86 -22.64 -23.55
N ALA A 101 -5.72 -23.26 -23.20
CA ALA A 101 -5.39 -24.61 -23.65
C ALA A 101 -6.39 -25.67 -23.13
N LEU A 102 -6.82 -25.56 -21.87
CA LEU A 102 -7.80 -26.48 -21.27
C LEU A 102 -9.22 -26.28 -21.81
N SER A 103 -9.58 -25.06 -22.22
CA SER A 103 -10.92 -24.74 -22.70
C SER A 103 -11.32 -25.52 -23.96
N ALA A 104 -10.34 -25.98 -24.74
CA ALA A 104 -10.57 -26.84 -25.90
C ALA A 104 -11.15 -28.21 -25.54
N TYR A 105 -10.98 -28.67 -24.30
CA TYR A 105 -11.47 -29.96 -23.80
C TYR A 105 -12.76 -29.84 -22.98
N PHE A 106 -13.33 -28.64 -22.89
CA PHE A 106 -14.53 -28.43 -22.09
C PHE A 106 -15.77 -29.06 -22.77
N PRO A 107 -16.72 -29.56 -21.97
CA PRO A 107 -18.02 -29.98 -22.50
C PRO A 107 -18.74 -28.83 -23.21
N PRO A 108 -19.63 -29.13 -24.19
CA PRO A 108 -20.47 -28.13 -24.83
C PRO A 108 -21.23 -27.26 -23.80
N GLY A 109 -21.24 -25.95 -24.00
CA GLY A 109 -21.92 -24.99 -23.12
C GLY A 109 -21.12 -24.51 -21.91
N VAL A 110 -19.91 -25.03 -21.67
CA VAL A 110 -19.01 -24.58 -20.59
C VAL A 110 -17.99 -23.58 -21.12
N LYS A 111 -17.87 -22.42 -20.46
CA LYS A 111 -16.84 -21.39 -20.75
C LYS A 111 -16.21 -20.93 -19.44
N TYR A 112 -14.92 -20.61 -19.47
CA TYR A 112 -14.27 -19.98 -18.33
C TYR A 112 -14.28 -18.46 -18.45
N GLN A 113 -14.23 -17.77 -17.32
CA GLN A 113 -14.04 -16.33 -17.20
C GLN A 113 -13.13 -16.04 -16.00
N ILE A 114 -12.56 -14.84 -15.94
CA ILE A 114 -11.76 -14.36 -14.82
C ILE A 114 -12.49 -13.14 -14.23
N PRO A 115 -13.46 -13.36 -13.33
CA PRO A 115 -14.33 -12.29 -12.84
C PRO A 115 -13.65 -11.36 -11.83
N TYR A 116 -12.50 -11.77 -11.27
CA TYR A 116 -11.72 -10.98 -10.32
C TYR A 116 -10.23 -11.25 -10.53
N GLU A 117 -9.44 -10.18 -10.71
CA GLU A 117 -7.99 -10.23 -10.81
C GLU A 117 -7.36 -8.87 -10.49
N THR A 118 -6.10 -8.86 -10.03
CA THR A 118 -5.39 -7.65 -9.58
C THR A 118 -4.32 -7.16 -10.58
N SER A 119 -4.02 -7.94 -11.61
CA SER A 119 -2.97 -7.67 -12.59
C SER A 119 -3.30 -6.51 -13.54
N SER A 120 -4.58 -6.28 -13.88
CA SER A 120 -4.97 -5.13 -14.70
C SER A 120 -4.70 -3.81 -13.99
N PHE A 121 -4.97 -3.72 -12.68
CA PHE A 121 -4.62 -2.54 -11.90
C PHE A 121 -3.11 -2.28 -11.99
N VAL A 122 -2.28 -3.30 -11.77
CA VAL A 122 -0.81 -3.16 -11.89
C VAL A 122 -0.40 -2.67 -13.28
N ARG A 123 -0.96 -3.25 -14.35
CA ARG A 123 -0.62 -2.88 -15.74
C ARG A 123 -1.04 -1.45 -16.07
N VAL A 124 -2.26 -1.04 -15.70
CA VAL A 124 -2.77 0.32 -15.95
C VAL A 124 -2.00 1.34 -15.12
N SER A 125 -1.73 1.05 -13.85
CA SER A 125 -0.91 1.89 -12.98
C SER A 125 0.49 2.07 -13.57
N MET A 126 1.18 1.01 -14.00
CA MET A 126 2.48 1.11 -14.66
C MET A 126 2.44 1.97 -15.93
N ASN A 127 1.47 1.75 -16.81
CA ASN A 127 1.32 2.56 -18.02
C ASN A 127 1.06 4.04 -17.68
N LYS A 128 0.27 4.30 -16.64
CA LYS A 128 0.00 5.67 -16.18
C LYS A 128 1.26 6.31 -15.63
N VAL A 129 2.04 5.64 -14.78
CA VAL A 129 3.29 6.19 -14.26
C VAL A 129 4.31 6.45 -15.37
N VAL A 130 4.41 5.58 -16.38
CA VAL A 130 5.26 5.82 -17.56
C VAL A 130 4.79 7.05 -18.34
N THR A 131 3.48 7.24 -18.50
CA THR A 131 2.92 8.44 -19.14
C THR A 131 3.28 9.68 -18.34
N THR A 132 3.09 9.65 -17.02
CA THR A 132 3.45 10.73 -16.09
C THR A 132 4.96 11.04 -16.15
N LEU A 133 5.83 10.02 -16.26
CA LEU A 133 7.27 10.15 -16.42
C LEU A 133 7.65 10.93 -17.68
N ILE A 134 6.99 10.61 -18.81
CA ILE A 134 7.20 11.30 -20.09
C ILE A 134 6.67 12.74 -20.01
N GLU A 135 5.47 12.95 -19.47
CA GLU A 135 4.89 14.28 -19.26
C GLU A 135 5.82 15.16 -18.41
N ALA A 136 6.33 14.63 -17.28
CA ALA A 136 7.28 15.30 -16.42
C ALA A 136 8.57 15.67 -17.17
N GLY A 137 9.14 14.73 -17.95
CA GLY A 137 10.35 14.98 -18.74
C GLY A 137 10.15 16.08 -19.79
N VAL A 138 9.03 16.07 -20.52
CA VAL A 138 8.70 17.11 -21.50
C VAL A 138 8.51 18.47 -20.82
N LEU A 139 7.81 18.51 -19.70
CA LEU A 139 7.57 19.74 -18.95
C LEU A 139 8.88 20.33 -18.39
N VAL A 140 9.77 19.49 -17.86
CA VAL A 140 11.12 19.90 -17.43
C VAL A 140 11.92 20.45 -18.59
N PHE A 141 11.91 19.78 -19.75
CA PHE A 141 12.55 20.26 -20.98
C PHE A 141 12.07 21.66 -21.37
N LEU A 142 10.74 21.90 -21.35
CA LEU A 142 10.16 23.19 -21.70
C LEU A 142 10.60 24.31 -20.75
N VAL A 143 10.63 24.04 -19.43
CA VAL A 143 11.13 25.00 -18.45
C VAL A 143 12.61 25.29 -18.67
N MET A 144 13.42 24.27 -18.90
CA MET A 144 14.84 24.46 -19.20
C MET A 144 15.05 25.28 -20.48
N PHE A 145 14.29 25.00 -21.52
CA PHE A 145 14.32 25.74 -22.78
C PHE A 145 13.94 27.21 -22.60
N LEU A 146 12.97 27.50 -21.72
CA LEU A 146 12.58 28.86 -21.36
C LEU A 146 13.75 29.68 -20.78
N PHE A 147 14.56 29.07 -19.91
CA PHE A 147 15.67 29.75 -19.24
C PHE A 147 16.97 29.78 -20.04
N MET A 148 17.32 28.67 -20.73
CA MET A 148 18.54 28.57 -21.55
C MET A 148 18.39 29.21 -22.93
N GLN A 149 17.17 29.21 -23.49
CA GLN A 149 16.85 29.84 -24.79
C GLN A 149 17.72 29.33 -25.95
N ASN A 150 18.27 28.12 -25.80
CA ASN A 150 19.16 27.46 -26.73
C ASN A 150 18.84 25.97 -26.71
N LEU A 151 18.34 25.46 -27.84
CA LEU A 151 17.91 24.07 -27.97
C LEU A 151 19.06 23.10 -27.68
N ARG A 152 20.30 23.46 -28.04
CA ARG A 152 21.48 22.61 -27.82
C ARG A 152 21.85 22.53 -26.35
N ALA A 153 21.86 23.67 -25.65
CA ALA A 153 22.11 23.72 -24.22
C ALA A 153 21.06 22.93 -23.45
N THR A 154 19.79 23.05 -23.83
CA THR A 154 18.69 22.28 -23.21
C THR A 154 18.75 20.79 -23.53
N LEU A 155 19.20 20.41 -24.72
CA LEU A 155 19.33 19.01 -25.11
C LEU A 155 20.33 18.26 -24.24
N ILE A 156 21.38 18.92 -23.74
CA ILE A 156 22.44 18.27 -22.95
C ILE A 156 21.86 17.60 -21.69
N PRO A 157 21.19 18.30 -20.74
CA PRO A 157 20.64 17.62 -19.57
C PRO A 157 19.47 16.69 -19.92
N THR A 158 18.76 16.96 -21.03
CA THR A 158 17.67 16.10 -21.52
C THR A 158 18.18 14.72 -21.96
N LEU A 159 19.37 14.64 -22.54
CA LEU A 159 20.01 13.37 -22.90
C LEU A 159 20.55 12.62 -21.67
N VAL A 160 20.91 13.32 -20.60
CA VAL A 160 21.42 12.73 -19.35
C VAL A 160 20.32 11.97 -18.62
N VAL A 161 19.07 12.48 -18.61
CA VAL A 161 17.96 11.88 -17.87
C VAL A 161 17.70 10.41 -18.27
N PRO A 162 17.48 10.05 -19.55
CA PRO A 162 17.27 8.65 -19.93
C PRO A 162 18.42 7.73 -19.56
N VAL A 163 19.67 8.21 -19.68
CA VAL A 163 20.86 7.41 -19.35
C VAL A 163 20.96 7.18 -17.84
N ALA A 164 20.70 8.20 -17.03
CA ALA A 164 20.67 8.08 -15.57
C ALA A 164 19.56 7.13 -15.10
N LEU A 165 18.35 7.25 -15.66
CA LEU A 165 17.23 6.37 -15.33
C LEU A 165 17.52 4.92 -15.74
N ALA A 166 18.12 4.69 -16.92
CA ALA A 166 18.52 3.36 -17.36
C ALA A 166 19.61 2.73 -16.46
N GLY A 167 20.61 3.51 -16.06
CA GLY A 167 21.63 3.07 -15.10
C GLY A 167 21.03 2.71 -13.74
N THR A 168 20.05 3.49 -13.29
CA THR A 168 19.30 3.24 -12.06
C THR A 168 18.55 1.91 -12.13
N PHE A 169 17.82 1.65 -13.23
CA PHE A 169 17.17 0.36 -13.42
C PHE A 169 18.18 -0.80 -13.40
N GLY A 170 19.36 -0.62 -13.98
CA GLY A 170 20.42 -1.64 -13.97
C GLY A 170 20.90 -1.98 -12.56
N VAL A 171 21.18 -0.98 -11.73
CA VAL A 171 21.62 -1.20 -10.34
C VAL A 171 20.48 -1.73 -9.47
N MET A 172 19.26 -1.24 -9.65
CA MET A 172 18.10 -1.76 -8.94
C MET A 172 17.86 -3.24 -9.26
N TYR A 173 17.96 -3.63 -10.54
CA TYR A 173 17.86 -5.02 -10.97
C TYR A 173 18.97 -5.88 -10.34
N ALA A 174 20.21 -5.40 -10.34
CA ALA A 174 21.34 -6.11 -9.70
C ALA A 174 21.17 -6.26 -8.18
N ALA A 175 20.51 -5.29 -7.52
CA ALA A 175 20.20 -5.32 -6.10
C ALA A 175 18.93 -6.15 -5.76
N GLY A 176 18.28 -6.77 -6.75
CA GLY A 176 17.08 -7.58 -6.56
C GLY A 176 15.77 -6.80 -6.42
N PHE A 177 15.76 -5.51 -6.78
CA PHE A 177 14.55 -4.69 -6.79
C PHE A 177 13.74 -4.89 -8.07
N SER A 178 12.45 -4.58 -7.99
CA SER A 178 11.52 -4.68 -9.11
C SER A 178 11.06 -3.31 -9.59
N ILE A 179 10.65 -3.24 -10.85
CA ILE A 179 9.85 -2.12 -11.36
C ILE A 179 8.45 -2.28 -10.81
N ASN A 180 8.04 -1.35 -9.95
CA ASN A 180 6.73 -1.32 -9.31
C ASN A 180 6.28 0.13 -9.14
N VAL A 181 5.06 0.32 -8.62
CA VAL A 181 4.45 1.66 -8.48
C VAL A 181 5.33 2.59 -7.62
N LEU A 182 5.87 2.07 -6.52
CA LEU A 182 6.68 2.83 -5.57
C LEU A 182 8.02 3.25 -6.18
N THR A 183 8.74 2.31 -6.80
CA THR A 183 10.03 2.60 -7.42
C THR A 183 9.88 3.57 -8.57
N MET A 184 8.84 3.42 -9.40
CA MET A 184 8.56 4.34 -10.49
C MET A 184 8.18 5.75 -9.99
N PHE A 185 7.44 5.90 -8.90
CA PHE A 185 7.22 7.24 -8.30
C PHE A 185 8.51 7.87 -7.82
N GLY A 186 9.41 7.08 -7.22
CA GLY A 186 10.78 7.51 -6.94
C GLY A 186 11.47 8.05 -8.19
N MET A 187 11.38 7.33 -9.32
CA MET A 187 11.97 7.75 -10.60
C MET A 187 11.37 9.04 -11.16
N VAL A 188 10.03 9.21 -11.09
CA VAL A 188 9.40 10.45 -11.56
C VAL A 188 9.83 11.65 -10.72
N LEU A 189 9.88 11.48 -9.38
CA LEU A 189 10.42 12.49 -8.48
C LEU A 189 11.90 12.79 -8.76
N ALA A 190 12.66 11.75 -9.13
CA ALA A 190 14.07 11.87 -9.44
C ALA A 190 14.33 12.73 -10.68
N ILE A 191 13.46 12.73 -11.72
CA ILE A 191 13.68 13.52 -12.95
C ILE A 191 14.04 14.97 -12.65
N GLY A 192 13.28 15.62 -11.78
CA GLY A 192 13.52 17.02 -11.45
C GLY A 192 14.86 17.24 -10.73
N ILE A 193 15.34 16.25 -9.98
CA ILE A 193 16.63 16.29 -9.29
C ILE A 193 17.77 15.93 -10.27
N LEU A 194 17.54 15.01 -11.21
CA LEU A 194 18.53 14.47 -12.13
C LEU A 194 19.02 15.51 -13.14
N VAL A 195 18.14 16.43 -13.54
CA VAL A 195 18.54 17.50 -14.45
C VAL A 195 19.41 18.55 -13.77
N ASP A 196 19.35 18.65 -12.44
CA ASP A 196 19.93 19.77 -11.72
C ASP A 196 21.45 19.86 -11.87
N ASP A 197 22.18 18.76 -11.64
CA ASP A 197 23.64 18.77 -11.74
C ASP A 197 24.08 19.10 -13.17
N ALA A 198 23.38 18.53 -14.16
CA ALA A 198 23.66 18.80 -15.55
C ALA A 198 23.31 20.25 -15.95
N ILE A 199 22.23 20.84 -15.40
CA ILE A 199 21.90 22.26 -15.56
C ILE A 199 23.01 23.13 -14.99
N VAL A 200 23.50 22.85 -13.79
CA VAL A 200 24.58 23.62 -13.13
C VAL A 200 25.85 23.60 -13.99
N VAL A 201 26.19 22.45 -14.59
CA VAL A 201 27.33 22.34 -15.51
C VAL A 201 27.11 23.19 -16.76
N VAL A 202 25.99 23.00 -17.46
CA VAL A 202 25.69 23.71 -18.72
C VAL A 202 25.63 25.23 -18.50
N GLU A 203 24.96 25.67 -17.44
CA GLU A 203 24.84 27.09 -17.09
C GLU A 203 26.19 27.71 -16.78
N ASN A 204 27.05 27.02 -16.01
CA ASN A 204 28.36 27.56 -15.66
C ASN A 204 29.29 27.64 -16.90
N VAL A 205 29.18 26.68 -17.82
CA VAL A 205 29.88 26.71 -19.11
C VAL A 205 29.39 27.89 -19.96
N GLU A 206 28.07 28.06 -20.12
CA GLU A 206 27.52 29.19 -20.88
C GLU A 206 27.93 30.54 -20.26
N ARG A 207 27.93 30.66 -18.93
CA ARG A 207 28.38 31.88 -18.24
C ARG A 207 29.82 32.22 -18.62
N LEU A 208 30.75 31.26 -18.55
CA LEU A 208 32.16 31.49 -18.88
C LEU A 208 32.39 31.77 -20.37
N MET A 209 31.60 31.16 -21.26
CA MET A 209 31.65 31.46 -22.70
C MET A 209 31.18 32.89 -22.99
N VAL A 210 30.21 33.42 -22.23
CA VAL A 210 29.67 34.77 -22.43
C VAL A 210 30.53 35.84 -21.75
N GLU A 211 30.94 35.63 -20.49
CA GLU A 211 31.68 36.62 -19.70
C GLU A 211 33.15 36.73 -20.14
N GLU A 212 33.78 35.61 -20.49
CA GLU A 212 35.22 35.56 -20.81
C GLU A 212 35.52 35.29 -22.29
N GLY A 213 34.50 35.02 -23.11
CA GLY A 213 34.67 34.77 -24.55
C GLY A 213 35.40 33.46 -24.89
N LEU A 214 35.45 32.50 -23.96
CA LEU A 214 36.16 31.25 -24.13
C LEU A 214 35.47 30.31 -25.14
N GLY A 215 36.27 29.49 -25.84
CA GLY A 215 35.75 28.39 -26.65
C GLY A 215 35.04 27.32 -25.80
N PRO A 216 34.10 26.52 -26.38
CA PRO A 216 33.32 25.54 -25.63
C PRO A 216 34.15 24.57 -24.78
N TYR A 217 35.29 24.11 -25.32
CA TYR A 217 36.20 23.21 -24.62
C TYR A 217 36.87 23.89 -23.41
N ASP A 218 37.50 25.05 -23.62
CA ASP A 218 38.22 25.78 -22.56
C ASP A 218 37.28 26.27 -21.46
N ALA A 219 36.09 26.75 -21.84
CA ALA A 219 35.03 27.11 -20.92
C ALA A 219 34.58 25.90 -20.08
N THR A 220 34.48 24.72 -20.69
CA THR A 220 34.14 23.48 -19.97
C THR A 220 35.21 23.07 -18.98
N VAL A 221 36.47 23.07 -19.38
CA VAL A 221 37.59 22.73 -18.47
C VAL A 221 37.62 23.69 -17.28
N LYS A 222 37.45 25.00 -17.53
CA LYS A 222 37.41 26.01 -16.47
C LYS A 222 36.17 25.86 -15.58
N ALA A 223 35.01 25.58 -16.17
CA ALA A 223 33.77 25.36 -15.43
C ALA A 223 33.90 24.18 -14.47
N MET A 224 34.40 23.04 -14.93
CA MET A 224 34.53 21.84 -14.10
C MET A 224 35.49 22.04 -12.93
N LYS A 225 36.57 22.82 -13.10
CA LYS A 225 37.44 23.19 -11.98
C LYS A 225 36.73 24.00 -10.90
N GLN A 226 35.70 24.78 -11.25
CA GLN A 226 34.93 25.58 -10.30
C GLN A 226 33.86 24.76 -9.56
N ILE A 227 33.16 23.85 -10.26
CA ILE A 227 31.91 23.27 -9.76
C ILE A 227 31.99 21.78 -9.36
N SER A 228 33.06 21.05 -9.69
CA SER A 228 33.11 19.60 -9.43
C SER A 228 32.93 19.26 -7.94
N GLY A 229 33.57 20.01 -7.05
CA GLY A 229 33.41 19.83 -5.59
C GLY A 229 31.99 20.12 -5.11
N ALA A 230 31.37 21.18 -5.63
CA ALA A 230 29.99 21.54 -5.33
C ALA A 230 29.01 20.44 -5.74
N ILE A 231 29.18 19.86 -6.95
CA ILE A 231 28.32 18.78 -7.46
C ILE A 231 28.41 17.55 -6.55
N VAL A 232 29.63 17.10 -6.21
CA VAL A 232 29.81 15.96 -5.30
C VAL A 232 29.18 16.26 -3.94
N GLY A 233 29.38 17.47 -3.40
CA GLY A 233 28.82 17.88 -2.13
C GLY A 233 27.29 17.87 -2.10
N ILE A 234 26.65 18.48 -3.10
CA ILE A 234 25.19 18.47 -3.27
C ILE A 234 24.67 17.05 -3.37
N THR A 235 25.33 16.20 -4.15
CA THR A 235 24.97 14.79 -4.35
C THR A 235 24.99 14.01 -3.04
N VAL A 236 26.08 14.15 -2.26
CA VAL A 236 26.22 13.48 -0.95
C VAL A 236 25.13 13.93 0.00
N VAL A 237 24.81 15.24 0.03
CA VAL A 237 23.77 15.78 0.90
C VAL A 237 22.39 15.26 0.48
N LEU A 238 22.05 15.35 -0.81
CA LEU A 238 20.76 14.86 -1.31
C LEU A 238 20.58 13.36 -1.08
N THR A 239 21.62 12.57 -1.31
CA THR A 239 21.59 11.11 -1.09
C THR A 239 21.46 10.80 0.41
N SER A 240 22.22 11.49 1.25
CA SER A 240 22.23 11.34 2.72
C SER A 240 20.85 11.48 3.36
N VAL A 241 20.00 12.34 2.81
CA VAL A 241 18.61 12.54 3.26
C VAL A 241 17.80 11.23 3.26
N PHE A 242 18.04 10.38 2.25
CA PHE A 242 17.30 9.15 2.00
C PHE A 242 17.92 7.91 2.69
N VAL A 243 19.20 7.96 3.08
CA VAL A 243 19.91 6.81 3.67
C VAL A 243 19.21 6.28 4.94
N PRO A 244 18.80 7.11 5.91
CA PRO A 244 18.11 6.63 7.11
C PRO A 244 16.84 5.83 6.83
N MET A 245 16.07 6.23 5.81
CA MET A 245 14.82 5.55 5.42
C MET A 245 15.06 4.09 5.02
N ALA A 246 16.22 3.77 4.46
CA ALA A 246 16.54 2.42 4.02
C ALA A 246 16.70 1.42 5.19
N PHE A 247 16.95 1.90 6.40
CA PHE A 247 17.23 1.05 7.57
C PHE A 247 16.00 0.78 8.46
N PHE A 248 14.84 1.35 8.14
CA PHE A 248 13.63 1.10 8.92
C PHE A 248 13.07 -0.32 8.64
N GLY A 249 12.58 -0.96 9.70
CA GLY A 249 11.94 -2.28 9.68
C GLY A 249 10.43 -2.21 9.42
N GLY A 250 9.76 -3.37 9.45
CA GLY A 250 8.32 -3.49 9.23
C GLY A 250 7.89 -3.33 7.75
N ALA A 251 6.58 -3.35 7.49
CA ALA A 251 6.06 -3.17 6.13
C ALA A 251 6.32 -1.73 5.64
N VAL A 252 6.22 -0.75 6.54
CA VAL A 252 6.57 0.66 6.29
C VAL A 252 8.01 0.79 5.78
N GLY A 253 8.96 0.15 6.46
CA GLY A 253 10.37 0.17 6.08
C GLY A 253 10.65 -0.47 4.72
N ASN A 254 9.89 -1.50 4.34
CA ASN A 254 9.97 -2.08 2.99
C ASN A 254 9.55 -1.06 1.91
N ILE A 255 8.51 -0.26 2.16
CA ILE A 255 8.06 0.81 1.25
C ILE A 255 9.13 1.90 1.16
N TYR A 256 9.65 2.36 2.30
CA TYR A 256 10.70 3.38 2.33
C TYR A 256 11.98 2.95 1.60
N ARG A 257 12.39 1.68 1.69
CA ARG A 257 13.53 1.15 0.93
C ARG A 257 13.36 1.27 -0.58
N GLN A 258 12.15 1.11 -1.11
CA GLN A 258 11.89 1.27 -2.55
C GLN A 258 12.19 2.70 -3.01
N PHE A 259 11.71 3.70 -2.26
CA PHE A 259 11.96 5.12 -2.56
C PHE A 259 13.41 5.51 -2.32
N ALA A 260 13.96 5.13 -1.17
CA ALA A 260 15.30 5.50 -0.77
C ALA A 260 16.34 5.02 -1.77
N LEU A 261 16.26 3.75 -2.20
CA LEU A 261 17.20 3.21 -3.17
C LEU A 261 17.01 3.84 -4.55
N ALA A 262 15.77 3.95 -5.04
CA ALA A 262 15.49 4.54 -6.35
C ALA A 262 16.06 5.97 -6.44
N LEU A 263 15.80 6.82 -5.44
CA LEU A 263 16.29 8.19 -5.41
C LEU A 263 17.81 8.25 -5.21
N ALA A 264 18.36 7.54 -4.23
CA ALA A 264 19.79 7.55 -3.94
C ALA A 264 20.64 7.10 -5.14
N VAL A 265 20.26 6.00 -5.79
CA VAL A 265 20.96 5.48 -6.98
C VAL A 265 20.81 6.43 -8.15
N SER A 266 19.62 6.98 -8.38
CA SER A 266 19.37 7.92 -9.47
C SER A 266 20.15 9.22 -9.31
N ILE A 267 20.24 9.75 -8.08
CA ILE A 267 21.05 10.92 -7.73
C ILE A 267 22.55 10.62 -7.89
N GLY A 268 23.00 9.45 -7.45
CA GLY A 268 24.39 9.02 -7.65
C GLY A 268 24.78 8.92 -9.12
N PHE A 269 23.91 8.33 -9.96
CA PHE A 269 24.12 8.29 -11.42
C PHE A 269 24.06 9.66 -12.08
N SER A 270 23.16 10.55 -11.62
CA SER A 270 23.10 11.95 -12.06
C SER A 270 24.46 12.63 -11.90
N ALA A 271 25.02 12.56 -10.70
CA ALA A 271 26.32 13.16 -10.38
C ALA A 271 27.45 12.57 -11.21
N PHE A 272 27.48 11.23 -11.35
CA PHE A 272 28.45 10.56 -12.20
C PHE A 272 28.40 11.06 -13.65
N LEU A 273 27.21 11.21 -14.23
CA LEU A 273 27.03 11.73 -15.58
C LEU A 273 27.32 13.23 -15.69
N ALA A 274 27.00 14.02 -14.66
CA ALA A 274 27.32 15.44 -14.60
C ALA A 274 28.84 15.71 -14.57
N LEU A 275 29.62 14.79 -14.00
CA LEU A 275 31.08 14.87 -13.97
C LEU A 275 31.77 14.22 -15.18
N SER A 276 31.04 13.46 -16.01
CA SER A 276 31.60 12.69 -17.13
C SER A 276 30.97 13.04 -18.49
N LEU A 277 29.73 12.64 -18.71
CA LEU A 277 29.02 12.81 -19.98
C LEU A 277 28.65 14.27 -20.25
N THR A 278 28.14 15.00 -19.24
CA THR A 278 27.69 16.38 -19.42
C THR A 278 28.81 17.31 -19.91
N PRO A 279 30.03 17.30 -19.32
CA PRO A 279 31.13 18.14 -19.81
C PRO A 279 31.55 17.78 -21.24
N ALA A 280 31.57 16.48 -21.58
CA ALA A 280 31.86 16.04 -22.95
C ALA A 280 30.80 16.55 -23.96
N LEU A 281 29.52 16.51 -23.57
CA LEU A 281 28.43 17.07 -24.36
C LEU A 281 28.50 18.60 -24.46
N CYS A 282 28.87 19.31 -23.40
CA CYS A 282 29.09 20.76 -23.43
C CYS A 282 30.18 21.14 -24.43
N ALA A 283 31.34 20.48 -24.38
CA ALA A 283 32.46 20.77 -25.26
C ALA A 283 32.17 20.47 -26.75
N THR A 284 31.24 19.55 -27.05
CA THR A 284 30.95 19.09 -28.42
C THR A 284 29.69 19.72 -29.04
N LEU A 285 28.63 19.95 -28.26
CA LEU A 285 27.35 20.44 -28.75
C LEU A 285 27.20 21.96 -28.66
N LEU A 286 27.82 22.60 -27.66
CA LEU A 286 27.73 24.06 -27.49
C LEU A 286 28.53 24.77 -28.59
N LYS A 287 28.00 25.89 -29.06
CA LYS A 287 28.66 26.76 -30.03
C LYS A 287 29.13 28.03 -29.35
N PRO A 288 30.27 28.61 -29.78
CA PRO A 288 30.72 29.91 -29.31
C PRO A 288 29.58 30.93 -29.41
N VAL A 289 29.32 31.62 -28.31
CA VAL A 289 28.32 32.68 -28.24
C VAL A 289 29.03 33.95 -28.72
N ALA A 290 28.77 34.39 -29.95
CA ALA A 290 29.30 35.66 -30.43
C ALA A 290 28.80 36.80 -29.51
N GLY A 291 29.70 37.71 -29.14
CA GLY A 291 29.39 38.84 -28.27
C GLY A 291 28.10 39.56 -28.68
N ASP A 292 27.33 40.01 -27.69
CA ASP A 292 26.00 40.65 -27.77
C ASP A 292 24.74 39.77 -27.91
N HIS A 293 24.74 38.55 -27.37
CA HIS A 293 23.51 37.76 -27.27
C HIS A 293 22.46 38.23 -26.24
N HIS A 294 22.68 39.35 -25.53
CA HIS A 294 21.74 39.89 -24.55
C HIS A 294 20.61 40.75 -25.15
N GLU A 295 20.71 41.21 -26.40
CA GLU A 295 19.60 41.91 -27.08
C GLU A 295 18.78 41.00 -28.02
N LYS A 296 18.27 39.87 -27.52
CA LYS A 296 17.21 39.16 -28.27
C LYS A 296 15.95 40.06 -28.32
N ARG A 297 15.49 40.47 -29.50
CA ARG A 297 14.15 41.07 -29.69
C ARG A 297 13.09 39.95 -29.65
N GLY A 298 11.89 40.22 -29.13
CA GLY A 298 10.80 39.23 -28.99
C GLY A 298 10.56 38.70 -27.55
N PHE A 299 9.87 37.56 -27.43
CA PHE A 299 9.43 36.97 -26.15
C PHE A 299 10.58 36.70 -25.17
N PHE A 300 11.66 36.05 -25.63
CA PHE A 300 12.83 35.74 -24.81
C PHE A 300 13.57 36.98 -24.31
N GLY A 301 13.60 38.05 -25.11
CA GLY A 301 14.13 39.35 -24.68
C GLY A 301 13.32 40.00 -23.57
N TRP A 302 11.99 39.96 -23.71
CA TRP A 302 11.09 40.41 -22.64
C TRP A 302 11.30 39.61 -21.36
N PHE A 303 11.41 38.28 -21.46
CA PHE A 303 11.65 37.39 -20.32
C PHE A 303 12.99 37.71 -19.64
N ASN A 304 14.08 37.85 -20.39
CA ASN A 304 15.39 38.22 -19.83
C ASN A 304 15.35 39.58 -19.12
N ARG A 305 14.69 40.59 -19.72
CA ARG A 305 14.51 41.90 -19.09
C ARG A 305 13.61 41.84 -17.85
N PHE A 306 12.62 40.95 -17.83
CA PHE A 306 11.77 40.73 -16.67
C PHE A 306 12.57 40.08 -15.53
N VAL A 307 13.29 38.99 -15.83
CA VAL A 307 14.14 38.29 -14.85
C VAL A 307 15.22 39.22 -14.32
N ALA A 308 15.94 39.96 -15.17
CA ALA A 308 16.96 40.92 -14.72
C ALA A 308 16.38 42.00 -13.79
N ARG A 309 15.21 42.57 -14.13
CA ARG A 309 14.50 43.53 -13.27
C ARG A 309 14.05 42.89 -11.95
N ALA A 310 13.59 41.64 -11.99
CA ALA A 310 13.21 40.90 -10.79
C ALA A 310 14.43 40.63 -9.90
N THR A 311 15.57 40.23 -10.47
CA THR A 311 16.83 40.02 -9.76
C THR A 311 17.32 41.29 -9.08
N GLN A 312 17.29 42.44 -9.77
CA GLN A 312 17.74 43.70 -9.18
C GLN A 312 16.84 44.15 -8.01
N ARG A 313 15.52 44.00 -8.17
CA ARG A 313 14.54 44.28 -7.10
C ARG A 313 14.72 43.33 -5.92
N TYR A 314 14.95 42.05 -6.20
CA TYR A 314 15.23 41.04 -5.20
C TYR A 314 16.50 41.38 -4.40
N ALA A 315 17.62 41.66 -5.07
CA ALA A 315 18.88 42.02 -4.41
C ALA A 315 18.73 43.26 -3.50
N THR A 316 18.00 44.29 -3.99
CA THR A 316 17.72 45.49 -3.19
C THR A 316 16.88 45.17 -1.95
N ARG A 317 15.89 44.28 -2.06
CA ARG A 317 15.03 43.85 -0.94
C ARG A 317 15.81 43.00 0.07
N VAL A 318 16.65 42.07 -0.39
CA VAL A 318 17.53 41.28 0.49
C VAL A 318 18.49 42.22 1.24
N GLY A 319 19.08 43.20 0.57
CA GLY A 319 19.91 44.21 1.23
C GLY A 319 19.18 45.00 2.32
N ALA A 320 17.92 45.39 2.07
CA ALA A 320 17.09 46.01 3.10
C ALA A 320 16.75 45.05 4.25
N MET A 321 16.58 43.76 3.95
CA MET A 321 16.33 42.70 4.93
C MET A 321 17.50 42.50 5.89
N LEU A 322 18.72 42.45 5.35
CA LEU A 322 19.97 42.27 6.09
C LEU A 322 20.28 43.43 7.05
N LYS A 323 19.72 44.63 6.81
CA LYS A 323 19.83 45.78 7.72
C LYS A 323 18.98 45.65 8.98
N LYS A 324 17.93 44.81 8.98
CA LYS A 324 17.01 44.62 10.11
C LYS A 324 16.82 43.13 10.44
N PRO A 325 17.90 42.41 10.84
CA PRO A 325 17.88 40.95 10.93
C PRO A 325 16.90 40.41 11.99
N VAL A 326 16.75 41.10 13.12
CA VAL A 326 15.88 40.66 14.23
C VAL A 326 14.41 40.55 13.80
N ARG A 327 13.90 41.50 13.00
CA ARG A 327 12.51 41.48 12.51
C ARG A 327 12.21 40.20 11.71
N TRP A 328 13.14 39.82 10.84
CA TRP A 328 12.96 38.65 9.97
C TRP A 328 13.25 37.33 10.69
N LEU A 329 14.07 37.35 11.73
CA LEU A 329 14.21 36.22 12.65
C LEU A 329 12.89 35.94 13.41
N VAL A 330 12.17 36.98 13.85
CA VAL A 330 10.84 36.82 14.47
C VAL A 330 9.84 36.24 13.47
N VAL A 331 9.83 36.72 12.23
CA VAL A 331 8.98 36.14 11.16
C VAL A 331 9.33 34.67 10.93
N TYR A 332 10.61 34.32 10.85
CA TYR A 332 11.06 32.94 10.74
C TYR A 332 10.61 32.08 11.93
N GLY A 333 10.74 32.59 13.16
CA GLY A 333 10.26 31.91 14.37
C GLY A 333 8.75 31.66 14.34
N ALA A 334 7.97 32.66 13.90
CA ALA A 334 6.52 32.52 13.73
C ALA A 334 6.16 31.49 12.65
N LEU A 335 6.84 31.49 11.51
CA LEU A 335 6.64 30.50 10.45
C LEU A 335 7.01 29.09 10.91
N SER A 336 8.12 28.94 11.64
CA SER A 336 8.57 27.65 12.18
C SER A 336 7.59 27.11 13.23
N ALA A 337 7.08 27.98 14.12
CA ALA A 337 6.05 27.62 15.08
C ALA A 337 4.74 27.23 14.38
N ALA A 338 4.31 27.98 13.36
CA ALA A 338 3.14 27.64 12.56
C ALA A 338 3.31 26.29 11.85
N ALA A 339 4.48 26.02 11.26
CA ALA A 339 4.79 24.74 10.63
C ALA A 339 4.70 23.58 11.63
N ALA A 340 5.27 23.75 12.83
CA ALA A 340 5.20 22.74 13.89
C ALA A 340 3.75 22.48 14.33
N LEU A 341 2.97 23.55 14.57
CA LEU A 341 1.56 23.45 14.93
C LEU A 341 0.74 22.73 13.84
N MET A 342 0.87 23.15 12.59
CA MET A 342 0.16 22.54 11.47
C MET A 342 0.54 21.07 11.29
N LEU A 343 1.83 20.72 11.45
CA LEU A 343 2.28 19.33 11.33
C LEU A 343 1.69 18.45 12.44
N THR A 344 1.56 18.97 13.67
CA THR A 344 0.93 18.24 14.79
C THR A 344 -0.59 18.12 14.66
N GLN A 345 -1.23 19.04 13.93
CA GLN A 345 -2.68 19.01 13.67
C GLN A 345 -3.04 18.21 12.41
N LEU A 346 -2.06 17.83 11.59
CA LEU A 346 -2.31 17.15 10.33
C LEU A 346 -2.77 15.70 10.61
N PRO A 347 -3.98 15.30 10.17
CA PRO A 347 -4.52 13.98 10.44
C PRO A 347 -3.63 12.88 9.84
N THR A 348 -3.37 11.79 10.57
CA THR A 348 -2.50 10.70 10.07
C THR A 348 -3.30 9.67 9.28
N ALA A 349 -2.62 9.06 8.29
CA ALA A 349 -3.11 7.87 7.60
C ALA A 349 -1.95 6.94 7.24
N PHE A 350 -2.25 5.69 6.89
CA PHE A 350 -1.24 4.76 6.38
C PHE A 350 -1.00 4.93 4.88
N LEU A 351 -2.02 4.65 4.07
CA LEU A 351 -2.04 4.77 2.62
C LEU A 351 -3.36 5.41 2.18
N PRO A 352 -3.37 6.18 1.08
CA PRO A 352 -4.60 6.70 0.50
C PRO A 352 -5.43 5.57 -0.09
N ASP A 353 -6.75 5.72 -0.05
CA ASP A 353 -7.66 4.83 -0.75
C ASP A 353 -7.49 4.95 -2.26
N GLU A 354 -7.51 3.81 -2.96
CA GLU A 354 -7.30 3.74 -4.40
C GLU A 354 -8.50 3.11 -5.11
N ASP A 355 -8.85 3.64 -6.28
CA ASP A 355 -9.75 2.94 -7.20
C ASP A 355 -8.95 1.84 -7.90
N GLN A 356 -9.04 0.61 -7.37
CA GLN A 356 -8.42 -0.58 -7.95
C GLN A 356 -9.24 -1.22 -9.09
N GLY A 357 -10.39 -0.64 -9.43
CA GLY A 357 -11.29 -1.19 -10.43
C GLY A 357 -12.08 -2.40 -9.96
N ASN A 358 -12.07 -2.68 -8.65
CA ASN A 358 -12.87 -3.73 -8.02
C ASN A 358 -13.30 -3.30 -6.62
N PHE A 359 -14.34 -3.93 -6.11
CA PHE A 359 -14.82 -3.78 -4.73
C PHE A 359 -15.55 -5.05 -4.30
N MET A 360 -15.85 -5.16 -3.02
CA MET A 360 -16.52 -6.32 -2.44
C MET A 360 -17.82 -5.90 -1.78
N VAL A 361 -18.84 -6.76 -1.86
CA VAL A 361 -20.12 -6.59 -1.17
C VAL A 361 -20.40 -7.81 -0.33
N MET A 362 -20.69 -7.60 0.95
CA MET A 362 -21.16 -8.63 1.84
C MET A 362 -22.66 -8.53 2.00
N VAL A 363 -23.32 -9.68 2.03
CA VAL A 363 -24.75 -9.82 2.27
C VAL A 363 -24.90 -10.73 3.48
N ILE A 364 -25.45 -10.19 4.56
CA ILE A 364 -25.55 -10.88 5.84
C ILE A 364 -27.01 -10.90 6.27
N ARG A 365 -27.58 -12.09 6.42
CA ARG A 365 -28.88 -12.33 7.03
C ARG A 365 -28.71 -12.66 8.53
N PRO A 366 -29.77 -12.53 9.35
CA PRO A 366 -29.79 -13.02 10.73
C PRO A 366 -29.35 -14.48 10.85
N GLN A 367 -28.72 -14.81 11.97
CA GLN A 367 -28.28 -16.17 12.25
C GLN A 367 -29.46 -17.15 12.25
N GLY A 368 -29.23 -18.34 11.71
CA GLY A 368 -30.28 -19.36 11.51
C GLY A 368 -31.05 -19.24 10.18
N THR A 369 -30.79 -18.20 9.38
CA THR A 369 -31.38 -18.09 8.03
C THR A 369 -30.86 -19.20 7.10
N PRO A 370 -31.73 -19.96 6.41
CA PRO A 370 -31.31 -20.96 5.44
C PRO A 370 -30.55 -20.36 4.24
N LEU A 371 -29.59 -21.10 3.70
CA LEU A 371 -28.76 -20.66 2.58
C LEU A 371 -29.57 -20.26 1.33
N ALA A 372 -30.67 -20.96 1.05
CA ALA A 372 -31.53 -20.66 -0.08
C ALA A 372 -32.14 -19.25 -0.01
N GLU A 373 -32.51 -18.81 1.19
CA GLU A 373 -33.07 -17.48 1.46
C GLU A 373 -31.98 -16.41 1.38
N THR A 374 -30.80 -16.66 1.96
CA THR A 374 -29.63 -15.78 1.80
C THR A 374 -29.27 -15.58 0.33
N MET A 375 -29.34 -16.65 -0.47
CA MET A 375 -29.07 -16.59 -1.92
C MET A 375 -30.13 -15.80 -2.71
N GLN A 376 -31.32 -15.58 -2.16
CA GLN A 376 -32.29 -14.66 -2.76
C GLN A 376 -31.81 -13.21 -2.62
N SER A 377 -31.39 -12.81 -1.41
CA SER A 377 -30.84 -11.47 -1.14
C SER A 377 -29.54 -11.23 -1.92
N VAL A 378 -28.65 -12.22 -2.00
CA VAL A 378 -27.41 -12.11 -2.80
C VAL A 378 -27.72 -11.84 -4.27
N ARG A 379 -28.70 -12.53 -4.85
CA ARG A 379 -29.10 -12.33 -6.26
C ARG A 379 -29.78 -10.98 -6.49
N GLU A 380 -30.53 -10.48 -5.52
CA GLU A 380 -31.14 -9.14 -5.59
C GLU A 380 -30.05 -8.06 -5.65
N VAL A 381 -29.07 -8.14 -4.75
CA VAL A 381 -27.93 -7.21 -4.71
C VAL A 381 -27.08 -7.33 -5.97
N GLU A 382 -26.77 -8.56 -6.41
CA GLU A 382 -26.04 -8.80 -7.66
C GLU A 382 -26.77 -8.19 -8.87
N SER A 383 -28.09 -8.38 -8.94
CA SER A 383 -28.90 -7.85 -10.04
C SER A 383 -28.87 -6.33 -10.08
N TYR A 384 -28.99 -5.65 -8.95
CA TYR A 384 -28.86 -4.19 -8.88
C TYR A 384 -27.49 -3.73 -9.41
N ILE A 385 -26.40 -4.31 -8.89
CA ILE A 385 -25.03 -3.95 -9.31
C ILE A 385 -24.83 -4.13 -10.82
N ARG A 386 -25.39 -5.20 -11.38
CA ARG A 386 -25.20 -5.55 -12.80
C ARG A 386 -25.99 -4.64 -13.75
N HIS A 387 -27.10 -4.04 -13.32
CA HIS A 387 -27.94 -3.18 -14.16
C HIS A 387 -27.68 -1.69 -13.94
N ASP A 388 -27.52 -1.27 -12.69
CA ASP A 388 -27.47 0.15 -12.31
C ASP A 388 -26.04 0.70 -12.18
N GLU A 389 -25.04 -0.17 -11.99
CA GLU A 389 -23.64 0.22 -11.77
C GLU A 389 -22.73 -0.18 -12.95
N PRO A 390 -21.58 0.48 -13.16
CA PRO A 390 -20.66 0.18 -14.26
C PRO A 390 -19.80 -1.08 -13.97
N ALA A 391 -20.45 -2.19 -13.64
CA ALA A 391 -19.83 -3.49 -13.41
C ALA A 391 -19.53 -4.20 -14.74
N ALA A 392 -18.34 -4.80 -14.83
CA ALA A 392 -17.95 -5.70 -15.91
C ALA A 392 -18.27 -7.16 -15.55
N TYR A 393 -17.98 -7.55 -14.31
CA TYR A 393 -18.28 -8.87 -13.78
C TYR A 393 -18.74 -8.81 -12.31
N THR A 394 -19.68 -9.67 -11.96
CA THR A 394 -20.04 -10.01 -10.59
C THR A 394 -19.76 -11.49 -10.36
N PHE A 395 -19.05 -11.83 -9.28
CA PHE A 395 -18.92 -13.20 -8.79
C PHE A 395 -19.56 -13.28 -7.41
N ALA A 396 -20.73 -13.90 -7.33
CA ALA A 396 -21.51 -14.07 -6.12
C ALA A 396 -21.28 -15.47 -5.52
N LEU A 397 -21.12 -15.53 -4.21
CA LEU A 397 -20.85 -16.74 -3.42
C LEU A 397 -21.77 -16.75 -2.19
N GLY A 398 -22.48 -17.85 -1.98
CA GLY A 398 -23.22 -18.12 -0.74
C GLY A 398 -22.38 -18.90 0.26
N GLY A 399 -22.78 -18.88 1.53
CA GLY A 399 -22.16 -19.67 2.59
C GLY A 399 -20.84 -19.12 3.13
N PHE A 400 -20.35 -18.02 2.57
CA PHE A 400 -19.04 -17.43 2.88
C PHE A 400 -19.09 -15.90 2.81
N ASN A 401 -18.41 -15.23 3.75
CA ASN A 401 -18.04 -13.82 3.68
C ASN A 401 -16.72 -13.56 4.42
N LEU A 402 -16.27 -12.29 4.51
CA LEU A 402 -15.00 -11.94 5.16
C LEU A 402 -14.98 -12.17 6.69
N TYR A 403 -16.14 -12.29 7.31
CA TYR A 403 -16.30 -12.38 8.76
C TYR A 403 -16.54 -13.80 9.28
N GLY A 404 -16.85 -14.74 8.38
CA GLY A 404 -17.02 -16.14 8.73
C GLY A 404 -17.70 -16.95 7.63
N GLU A 405 -17.90 -18.22 7.94
CA GLU A 405 -18.60 -19.18 7.11
C GLU A 405 -19.95 -19.51 7.75
N GLY A 406 -20.97 -19.67 6.91
CA GLY A 406 -22.31 -20.00 7.39
C GLY A 406 -23.41 -19.69 6.37
N PRO A 407 -24.57 -20.37 6.48
CA PRO A 407 -25.66 -20.26 5.52
C PRO A 407 -26.30 -18.85 5.47
N ASN A 408 -26.10 -18.03 6.51
CA ASN A 408 -26.63 -16.67 6.58
C ASN A 408 -25.74 -15.64 5.88
N GLY A 409 -24.54 -16.03 5.42
CA GLY A 409 -23.58 -15.14 4.77
C GLY A 409 -23.50 -15.34 3.26
N GLY A 410 -23.26 -14.25 2.54
CA GLY A 410 -22.89 -14.25 1.15
C GLY A 410 -21.93 -13.11 0.82
N MET A 411 -21.21 -13.27 -0.29
CA MET A 411 -20.19 -12.33 -0.75
C MET A 411 -20.27 -12.16 -2.26
N ILE A 412 -20.11 -10.93 -2.73
CA ILE A 412 -20.08 -10.59 -4.15
C ILE A 412 -18.78 -9.84 -4.42
N PHE A 413 -17.93 -10.42 -5.26
CA PHE A 413 -16.77 -9.76 -5.82
C PHE A 413 -17.17 -9.05 -7.09
N VAL A 414 -16.97 -7.73 -7.15
CA VAL A 414 -17.38 -6.91 -8.29
C VAL A 414 -16.13 -6.35 -8.96
N THR A 415 -15.99 -6.62 -10.25
CA THR A 415 -15.00 -5.97 -11.11
C THR A 415 -15.69 -4.93 -11.96
N LEU A 416 -15.20 -3.69 -11.88
CA LEU A 416 -15.73 -2.54 -12.60
C LEU A 416 -15.23 -2.52 -14.04
N LYS A 417 -15.94 -1.77 -14.90
CA LYS A 417 -15.44 -1.40 -16.22
C LYS A 417 -14.14 -0.60 -16.12
N ASN A 418 -13.37 -0.58 -17.20
CA ASN A 418 -12.08 0.11 -17.24
C ASN A 418 -12.23 1.61 -16.91
N TRP A 419 -11.25 2.21 -16.22
CA TRP A 419 -11.25 3.64 -15.88
C TRP A 419 -11.48 4.57 -17.09
N LYS A 420 -11.10 4.16 -18.31
CA LYS A 420 -11.37 4.93 -19.54
C LYS A 420 -12.88 5.10 -19.84
N GLU A 421 -13.70 4.16 -19.41
CA GLU A 421 -15.15 4.15 -19.56
C GLU A 421 -15.87 4.81 -18.37
N ARG A 422 -15.17 5.03 -17.26
CA ARG A 422 -15.68 5.60 -15.99
C ARG A 422 -15.07 6.98 -15.74
N LYS A 423 -15.54 8.00 -16.47
CA LYS A 423 -14.99 9.36 -16.39
C LYS A 423 -15.70 10.27 -15.39
N ALA A 424 -16.96 9.99 -15.05
CA ALA A 424 -17.72 10.83 -14.14
C ALA A 424 -17.31 10.55 -12.68
N ALA A 425 -17.31 11.58 -11.83
CA ALA A 425 -16.95 11.43 -10.41
C ALA A 425 -17.81 10.38 -9.68
N ARG A 426 -19.07 10.22 -10.11
CA ARG A 426 -20.01 9.23 -9.59
C ARG A 426 -19.62 7.78 -9.95
N ASP A 427 -18.83 7.58 -10.99
CA ASP A 427 -18.42 6.25 -11.47
C ASP A 427 -17.12 5.77 -10.80
N HIS A 428 -16.55 6.54 -9.87
CA HIS A 428 -15.44 6.10 -9.02
C HIS A 428 -15.91 5.11 -7.95
N VAL A 429 -15.02 4.20 -7.55
CA VAL A 429 -15.36 3.10 -6.65
C VAL A 429 -15.96 3.57 -5.32
N GLN A 430 -15.46 4.64 -4.71
CA GLN A 430 -15.98 5.16 -3.44
C GLN A 430 -17.42 5.66 -3.59
N ALA A 431 -17.73 6.34 -4.70
CA ALA A 431 -19.08 6.82 -4.98
C ALA A 431 -20.06 5.67 -5.28
N ILE A 432 -19.59 4.61 -5.95
CA ILE A 432 -20.37 3.39 -6.20
C ILE A 432 -20.66 2.66 -4.88
N VAL A 433 -19.64 2.46 -4.05
CA VAL A 433 -19.77 1.82 -2.73
C VAL A 433 -20.75 2.59 -1.85
N ALA A 434 -20.62 3.92 -1.77
CA ALA A 434 -21.55 4.75 -1.00
C ALA A 434 -23.00 4.61 -1.48
N ARG A 435 -23.24 4.62 -2.79
CA ARG A 435 -24.59 4.41 -3.35
C ARG A 435 -25.16 3.04 -3.05
N ILE A 436 -24.36 1.98 -3.13
CA ILE A 436 -24.82 0.62 -2.81
C ILE A 436 -25.20 0.55 -1.33
N ASN A 437 -24.37 1.09 -0.44
CA ASN A 437 -24.65 1.13 0.99
C ASN A 437 -25.91 1.96 1.30
N GLU A 438 -26.08 3.11 0.65
CA GLU A 438 -27.29 3.95 0.78
C GLU A 438 -28.54 3.24 0.25
N ARG A 439 -28.47 2.60 -0.92
CA ARG A 439 -29.59 1.90 -1.56
C ARG A 439 -30.17 0.79 -0.70
N PHE A 440 -29.29 0.04 -0.03
CA PHE A 440 -29.66 -1.09 0.83
C PHE A 440 -29.66 -0.72 2.32
N ALA A 441 -29.50 0.56 2.66
CA ALA A 441 -29.66 1.03 4.03
C ALA A 441 -31.09 0.76 4.49
N GLY A 442 -31.24 -0.01 5.57
CA GLY A 442 -32.55 -0.38 6.11
C GLY A 442 -33.26 -1.54 5.41
N ALA A 443 -32.56 -2.32 4.57
CA ALA A 443 -33.12 -3.55 4.02
C ALA A 443 -33.61 -4.49 5.13
N ALA A 444 -34.86 -4.93 5.03
CA ALA A 444 -35.49 -5.75 6.07
C ALA A 444 -34.76 -7.10 6.22
N ASN A 445 -34.33 -7.39 7.45
CA ASN A 445 -33.63 -8.62 7.82
C ASN A 445 -32.38 -8.91 6.95
N THR A 446 -31.77 -7.91 6.34
CA THR A 446 -30.56 -8.09 5.52
C THR A 446 -29.63 -6.91 5.71
N THR A 447 -28.40 -7.18 6.12
CA THR A 447 -27.34 -6.18 6.12
C THR A 447 -26.53 -6.34 4.84
N VAL A 448 -26.52 -5.30 4.01
CA VAL A 448 -25.66 -5.23 2.82
C VAL A 448 -24.56 -4.21 3.11
N PHE A 449 -23.32 -4.64 2.94
CA PHE A 449 -22.16 -3.78 3.17
C PHE A 449 -21.16 -3.92 2.02
N ALA A 450 -21.09 -2.89 1.18
CA ALA A 450 -20.09 -2.70 0.17
C ALA A 450 -18.87 -1.99 0.75
N MET A 451 -17.68 -2.42 0.35
CA MET A 451 -16.42 -1.79 0.71
C MET A 451 -15.46 -1.80 -0.47
N ASN A 452 -14.63 -0.75 -0.56
CA ASN A 452 -13.53 -0.72 -1.51
C ASN A 452 -12.46 -1.76 -1.12
N SER A 453 -11.75 -2.29 -2.12
CA SER A 453 -10.64 -3.19 -1.86
C SER A 453 -9.45 -2.42 -1.25
N PRO A 454 -8.82 -2.95 -0.18
CA PRO A 454 -7.70 -2.29 0.46
C PRO A 454 -6.49 -2.14 -0.48
N ALA A 455 -5.75 -1.02 -0.38
CA ALA A 455 -4.55 -0.74 -1.18
C ALA A 455 -3.48 -1.86 -1.09
N LEU A 456 -3.37 -2.48 0.08
CA LEU A 456 -2.51 -3.65 0.33
C LEU A 456 -3.35 -4.77 0.97
N PRO A 457 -3.93 -5.67 0.15
CA PRO A 457 -4.75 -6.78 0.63
C PRO A 457 -4.01 -7.77 1.53
N ASP A 458 -2.69 -7.88 1.36
CA ASP A 458 -1.83 -8.75 2.18
C ASP A 458 -1.65 -8.24 3.62
N LEU A 459 -1.95 -6.96 3.87
CA LEU A 459 -1.91 -6.36 5.22
C LEU A 459 -3.29 -6.33 5.89
N GLY A 460 -4.35 -6.76 5.21
CA GLY A 460 -5.70 -6.75 5.76
C GLY A 460 -6.76 -6.84 4.66
N SER A 461 -7.91 -7.42 5.00
CA SER A 461 -9.01 -7.66 4.05
C SER A 461 -10.04 -6.54 3.97
N THR A 462 -9.94 -5.52 4.83
CA THR A 462 -10.90 -4.41 4.92
C THR A 462 -10.18 -3.07 4.88
N SER A 463 -10.81 -2.05 4.29
CA SER A 463 -10.44 -0.65 4.47
C SER A 463 -10.83 -0.14 5.86
N GLY A 464 -10.22 0.97 6.31
CA GLY A 464 -10.48 1.55 7.63
C GLY A 464 -9.52 1.03 8.70
N PHE A 465 -10.06 0.67 9.87
CA PHE A 465 -9.26 0.14 10.98
C PHE A 465 -9.64 -1.29 11.38
N ASP A 466 -8.66 -2.05 11.87
CA ASP A 466 -8.79 -3.42 12.39
C ASP A 466 -8.45 -3.45 13.88
N PHE A 467 -9.48 -3.39 14.71
CA PHE A 467 -9.39 -3.31 16.16
C PHE A 467 -9.74 -4.65 16.81
N ARG A 468 -8.82 -5.20 17.61
CA ARG A 468 -9.03 -6.45 18.35
C ARG A 468 -9.35 -6.14 19.80
N LEU A 469 -10.61 -6.27 20.19
CA LEU A 469 -11.03 -6.21 21.59
C LEU A 469 -10.60 -7.53 22.26
N GLN A 470 -9.87 -7.49 23.37
CA GLN A 470 -9.29 -8.67 24.01
C GLN A 470 -9.82 -8.87 25.43
N ASN A 471 -10.23 -10.08 25.75
CA ASN A 471 -10.55 -10.46 27.11
C ASN A 471 -9.27 -10.92 27.84
N ARG A 472 -8.64 -10.03 28.60
CA ARG A 472 -7.36 -10.31 29.29
C ARG A 472 -7.56 -10.76 30.75
N SER A 473 -8.69 -10.45 31.37
CA SER A 473 -9.03 -10.86 32.74
C SER A 473 -9.80 -12.18 32.83
N GLY A 474 -10.17 -12.79 31.69
CA GLY A 474 -10.92 -14.05 31.69
C GLY A 474 -12.39 -13.86 32.07
N LEU A 475 -13.01 -12.74 31.67
CA LEU A 475 -14.45 -12.53 31.80
C LEU A 475 -15.24 -13.67 31.13
N ASP A 476 -16.44 -13.93 31.62
CA ASP A 476 -17.36 -14.83 30.93
C ASP A 476 -17.74 -14.27 29.54
N TYR A 477 -18.24 -15.14 28.68
CA TYR A 477 -18.59 -14.74 27.31
C TYR A 477 -19.68 -13.66 27.29
N ALA A 478 -20.67 -13.76 28.20
CA ALA A 478 -21.79 -12.84 28.26
C ALA A 478 -21.34 -11.41 28.64
N ALA A 479 -20.50 -11.24 29.67
CA ALA A 479 -19.98 -9.93 30.03
C ALA A 479 -19.05 -9.37 28.95
N PHE A 480 -18.25 -10.24 28.30
CA PHE A 480 -17.38 -9.78 27.22
C PHE A 480 -18.18 -9.33 25.98
N SER A 481 -19.27 -10.03 25.64
CA SER A 481 -20.19 -9.65 24.56
C SER A 481 -20.95 -8.35 24.91
N ALA A 482 -21.37 -8.17 26.17
CA ALA A 482 -21.97 -6.92 26.62
C ALA A 482 -21.03 -5.71 26.47
N ALA A 483 -19.73 -5.89 26.77
CA ALA A 483 -18.73 -4.85 26.57
C ALA A 483 -18.48 -4.52 25.08
N ARG A 484 -18.56 -5.52 24.20
CA ARG A 484 -18.55 -5.32 22.74
C ARG A 484 -19.72 -4.42 22.32
N GLU A 485 -20.94 -4.75 22.73
CA GLU A 485 -22.13 -3.97 22.40
C GLU A 485 -22.07 -2.55 22.98
N GLN A 486 -21.54 -2.39 24.20
CA GLN A 486 -21.29 -1.07 24.79
C GLN A 486 -20.33 -0.24 23.92
N LEU A 487 -19.24 -0.86 23.42
CA LEU A 487 -18.29 -0.18 22.54
C LEU A 487 -18.92 0.23 21.21
N LEU A 488 -19.68 -0.68 20.57
CA LEU A 488 -20.36 -0.42 19.31
C LEU A 488 -21.41 0.70 19.47
N ALA A 489 -22.21 0.67 20.53
CA ALA A 489 -23.23 1.68 20.80
C ALA A 489 -22.62 3.06 21.13
N ALA A 490 -21.46 3.09 21.80
CA ALA A 490 -20.74 4.33 22.06
C ALA A 490 -20.08 4.88 20.78
N GLY A 491 -19.51 4.00 19.95
CA GLY A 491 -18.84 4.38 18.71
C GLY A 491 -19.81 4.83 17.62
N GLY A 492 -21.01 4.27 17.54
CA GLY A 492 -22.07 4.74 16.64
C GLY A 492 -22.58 6.15 16.94
N LYS A 493 -22.19 6.75 18.07
CA LYS A 493 -22.49 8.15 18.44
C LYS A 493 -21.30 9.09 18.26
N ASP A 494 -20.10 8.58 17.99
CA ASP A 494 -18.91 9.40 17.83
C ASP A 494 -18.82 9.91 16.38
N PRO A 495 -18.73 11.23 16.14
CA PRO A 495 -18.75 11.79 14.79
C PRO A 495 -17.50 11.44 13.96
N ALA A 496 -16.41 10.97 14.58
CA ALA A 496 -15.20 10.56 13.86
C ALA A 496 -15.30 9.14 13.26
N LEU A 497 -16.32 8.37 13.64
CA LEU A 497 -16.47 6.96 13.27
C LEU A 497 -17.68 6.76 12.34
N THR A 498 -17.50 5.92 11.33
CA THR A 498 -18.59 5.40 10.49
C THR A 498 -18.43 3.89 10.30
N ASP A 499 -19.52 3.21 9.94
CA ASP A 499 -19.53 1.80 9.57
C ASP A 499 -18.92 0.88 10.65
N LEU A 500 -19.05 1.27 11.91
CA LEU A 500 -18.53 0.52 13.04
C LEU A 500 -19.36 -0.75 13.24
N MET A 501 -18.71 -1.91 13.12
CA MET A 501 -19.37 -3.19 13.22
C MET A 501 -18.51 -4.27 13.87
N PHE A 502 -19.17 -5.26 14.45
CA PHE A 502 -18.53 -6.51 14.83
C PHE A 502 -18.24 -7.35 13.57
N ALA A 503 -16.95 -7.50 13.26
CA ALA A 503 -16.46 -8.28 12.13
C ALA A 503 -16.29 -9.76 12.51
N GLY A 504 -17.41 -10.37 12.89
CA GLY A 504 -17.48 -11.78 13.23
C GLY A 504 -18.92 -12.29 13.16
N THR A 505 -19.11 -13.57 13.45
CA THR A 505 -20.44 -14.18 13.47
C THR A 505 -21.15 -13.88 14.79
N GLN A 506 -22.35 -13.28 14.71
CA GLN A 506 -23.24 -13.13 15.86
C GLN A 506 -23.64 -14.50 16.44
N ASP A 507 -24.12 -14.50 17.69
CA ASP A 507 -24.61 -15.71 18.33
C ASP A 507 -25.77 -16.32 17.52
N ALA A 508 -25.75 -17.63 17.38
CA ALA A 508 -26.73 -18.38 16.59
C ALA A 508 -27.55 -19.30 17.48
N PRO A 509 -28.82 -19.57 17.12
CA PRO A 509 -29.58 -20.66 17.72
C PRO A 509 -28.84 -21.98 17.52
N GLN A 510 -28.55 -22.66 18.62
CA GLN A 510 -27.92 -23.98 18.65
C GLN A 510 -28.87 -24.97 19.32
N LEU A 511 -28.88 -26.20 18.82
CA LEU A 511 -29.66 -27.28 19.40
C LEU A 511 -28.73 -28.17 20.23
N LYS A 512 -28.82 -28.06 21.56
CA LYS A 512 -27.99 -28.86 22.47
C LYS A 512 -28.65 -30.20 22.75
N LEU A 513 -27.93 -31.28 22.42
CA LEU A 513 -28.32 -32.66 22.70
C LEU A 513 -27.70 -33.10 24.03
N ASP A 514 -28.54 -33.26 25.05
CA ASP A 514 -28.15 -33.83 26.33
C ASP A 514 -28.43 -35.34 26.33
N ILE A 515 -27.39 -36.15 26.51
CA ILE A 515 -27.48 -37.60 26.56
C ILE A 515 -27.38 -38.06 28.01
N ASP A 516 -28.42 -38.74 28.49
CA ASP A 516 -28.43 -39.41 29.78
C ASP A 516 -27.62 -40.72 29.68
N ARG A 517 -26.35 -40.61 30.05
CA ARG A 517 -25.39 -41.72 29.98
C ARG A 517 -25.81 -42.91 30.85
N ALA A 518 -26.47 -42.67 31.97
CA ALA A 518 -26.92 -43.72 32.88
C ALA A 518 -28.08 -44.52 32.26
N LYS A 519 -29.07 -43.82 31.67
CA LYS A 519 -30.17 -44.48 30.93
C LYS A 519 -29.69 -45.20 29.68
N ALA A 520 -28.80 -44.59 28.89
CA ALA A 520 -28.23 -45.23 27.72
C ALA A 520 -27.53 -46.56 28.08
N SER A 521 -26.71 -46.55 29.14
CA SER A 521 -26.04 -47.75 29.65
C SER A 521 -27.03 -48.80 30.17
N ALA A 522 -28.05 -48.40 30.93
CA ALA A 522 -29.09 -49.30 31.43
C ALA A 522 -29.90 -49.97 30.30
N LEU A 523 -30.06 -49.29 29.16
CA LEU A 523 -30.70 -49.81 27.95
C LEU A 523 -29.75 -50.63 27.05
N GLY A 524 -28.49 -50.78 27.46
CA GLY A 524 -27.45 -51.53 26.74
C GLY A 524 -26.91 -50.82 25.50
N VAL A 525 -27.02 -49.50 25.41
CA VAL A 525 -26.54 -48.69 24.29
C VAL A 525 -25.16 -48.11 24.61
N SER A 526 -24.16 -48.38 23.78
CA SER A 526 -22.80 -47.83 23.95
C SER A 526 -22.70 -46.39 23.44
N MET A 527 -21.78 -45.62 24.00
CA MET A 527 -21.51 -44.26 23.52
C MET A 527 -20.97 -44.24 22.07
N ASP A 528 -20.23 -45.26 21.67
CA ASP A 528 -19.69 -45.37 20.31
C ASP A 528 -20.79 -45.54 19.27
N GLU A 529 -21.83 -46.34 19.58
CA GLU A 529 -22.97 -46.53 18.68
C GLU A 529 -23.81 -45.24 18.58
N ILE A 530 -23.99 -44.53 19.69
CA ILE A 530 -24.67 -43.22 19.71
C ILE A 530 -23.88 -42.21 18.86
N ASN A 531 -22.57 -42.12 19.07
CA ASN A 531 -21.70 -41.21 18.33
C ASN A 531 -21.71 -41.53 16.83
N THR A 532 -21.62 -42.80 16.44
CA THR A 532 -21.64 -43.23 15.04
C THR A 532 -22.98 -42.87 14.38
N THR A 533 -24.10 -43.14 15.07
CA THR A 533 -25.44 -42.81 14.56
C THR A 533 -25.61 -41.31 14.35
N LEU A 534 -25.20 -40.50 15.34
CA LEU A 534 -25.29 -39.03 15.26
C LEU A 534 -24.32 -38.44 14.23
N ALA A 535 -23.12 -39.00 14.09
CA ALA A 535 -22.13 -38.58 13.10
C ALA A 535 -22.65 -38.78 11.67
N VAL A 536 -23.25 -39.93 11.36
CA VAL A 536 -23.87 -40.18 10.05
C VAL A 536 -25.08 -39.27 9.80
N MET A 537 -25.85 -38.95 10.85
CA MET A 537 -27.00 -38.04 10.75
C MET A 537 -26.59 -36.60 10.38
N PHE A 538 -25.63 -36.03 11.11
CA PHE A 538 -25.32 -34.60 11.03
C PHE A 538 -23.98 -34.27 10.37
N GLY A 539 -22.96 -35.09 10.59
CA GLY A 539 -21.58 -34.81 10.16
C GLY A 539 -21.26 -35.28 8.74
N SER A 540 -22.04 -36.23 8.21
CA SER A 540 -21.66 -37.06 7.05
C SER A 540 -20.41 -37.89 7.36
N ASP A 541 -20.48 -39.20 7.14
CA ASP A 541 -19.37 -40.10 7.44
C ASP A 541 -18.59 -40.45 6.17
N TYR A 542 -17.27 -40.32 6.24
CA TYR A 542 -16.38 -40.70 5.16
C TYR A 542 -15.99 -42.18 5.34
N ILE A 543 -16.48 -43.02 4.43
CA ILE A 543 -16.31 -44.48 4.56
C ILE A 543 -15.22 -45.06 3.65
N GLY A 544 -14.72 -44.28 2.69
CA GLY A 544 -13.64 -44.69 1.79
C GLY A 544 -13.71 -44.02 0.42
N ASP A 545 -12.87 -44.49 -0.50
CA ASP A 545 -12.75 -43.93 -1.85
C ASP A 545 -13.18 -44.91 -2.94
N PHE A 546 -13.58 -44.41 -4.09
CA PHE A 546 -13.90 -45.19 -5.29
C PHE A 546 -13.29 -44.56 -6.55
N MET A 547 -13.14 -45.36 -7.60
CA MET A 547 -12.62 -44.89 -8.90
C MET A 547 -13.76 -44.40 -9.78
N HIS A 548 -13.79 -43.10 -10.08
CA HIS A 548 -14.68 -42.51 -11.08
C HIS A 548 -13.86 -42.14 -12.32
N GLY A 549 -13.95 -42.98 -13.37
CA GLY A 549 -13.03 -42.89 -14.50
C GLY A 549 -11.59 -43.15 -14.05
N THR A 550 -10.72 -42.15 -14.23
CA THR A 550 -9.31 -42.19 -13.79
C THR A 550 -9.06 -41.49 -12.45
N GLN A 551 -10.10 -40.96 -11.81
CA GLN A 551 -9.98 -40.16 -10.58
C GLN A 551 -10.48 -40.92 -9.36
N VAL A 552 -9.72 -40.83 -8.27
CA VAL A 552 -10.14 -41.28 -6.94
C VAL A 552 -11.12 -40.25 -6.38
N ARG A 553 -12.31 -40.69 -5.97
CA ARG A 553 -13.38 -39.87 -5.40
C ARG A 553 -13.85 -40.45 -4.08
N ARG A 554 -14.35 -39.61 -3.19
CA ARG A 554 -14.79 -40.01 -1.85
C ARG A 554 -16.19 -40.60 -1.89
N VAL A 555 -16.42 -41.59 -1.04
CA VAL A 555 -17.75 -42.13 -0.71
C VAL A 555 -18.14 -41.56 0.65
N ILE A 556 -19.23 -40.81 0.67
CA ILE A 556 -19.77 -40.16 1.86
C ILE A 556 -21.16 -40.74 2.13
N VAL A 557 -21.42 -41.12 3.38
CA VAL A 557 -22.73 -41.57 3.84
C VAL A 557 -23.32 -40.48 4.73
N GLN A 558 -24.54 -40.07 4.43
CA GLN A 558 -25.27 -39.09 5.22
C GLN A 558 -26.75 -39.43 5.22
N ALA A 559 -27.47 -39.07 6.28
CA ALA A 559 -28.93 -39.09 6.28
C ALA A 559 -29.49 -38.19 5.16
N ASP A 560 -30.54 -38.66 4.47
CA ASP A 560 -31.22 -37.88 3.43
C ASP A 560 -31.70 -36.54 4.02
N GLY A 561 -31.56 -35.46 3.24
CA GLY A 561 -31.90 -34.11 3.64
C GLY A 561 -33.32 -33.97 4.18
N LEU A 562 -34.27 -34.75 3.66
CA LEU A 562 -35.68 -34.75 4.09
C LEU A 562 -35.89 -35.27 5.53
N HIS A 563 -34.93 -36.02 6.07
CA HIS A 563 -35.01 -36.61 7.40
C HIS A 563 -34.13 -35.89 8.43
N ARG A 564 -33.66 -34.67 8.13
CA ARG A 564 -32.81 -33.87 9.03
C ARG A 564 -33.16 -32.39 9.02
N LEU A 565 -34.45 -32.09 8.86
CA LEU A 565 -34.96 -30.72 8.77
C LEU A 565 -35.35 -30.18 10.14
N ASP A 566 -35.97 -31.04 10.97
CA ASP A 566 -36.56 -30.64 12.24
C ASP A 566 -35.86 -31.31 13.43
N PRO A 567 -35.72 -30.65 14.59
CA PRO A 567 -35.31 -31.29 15.85
C PRO A 567 -36.06 -32.61 16.18
N ASP A 568 -37.31 -32.75 15.77
CA ASP A 568 -38.09 -33.97 15.96
C ASP A 568 -37.59 -35.14 15.11
N ASP A 569 -36.90 -34.89 14.00
CA ASP A 569 -36.28 -35.96 13.20
C ASP A 569 -35.17 -36.68 13.98
N VAL A 570 -34.47 -35.95 14.85
CA VAL A 570 -33.45 -36.50 15.75
C VAL A 570 -34.06 -37.48 16.73
N LYS A 571 -35.29 -37.22 17.21
CA LYS A 571 -36.01 -38.10 18.14
C LYS A 571 -36.45 -39.41 17.47
N LYS A 572 -36.64 -39.41 16.14
CA LYS A 572 -37.00 -40.59 15.35
C LYS A 572 -35.82 -41.55 15.17
N LEU A 573 -34.59 -41.11 15.41
CA LEU A 573 -33.40 -41.96 15.33
C LEU A 573 -33.49 -43.12 16.30
N ARG A 574 -33.02 -44.28 15.84
CA ARG A 574 -32.94 -45.49 16.66
C ARG A 574 -31.51 -45.99 16.67
N VAL A 575 -31.04 -46.32 17.85
CA VAL A 575 -29.67 -46.80 18.10
C VAL A 575 -29.75 -48.27 18.51
N ARG A 576 -28.84 -49.10 18.01
CA ARG A 576 -28.81 -50.52 18.34
C ARG A 576 -28.23 -50.73 19.74
N ASN A 577 -28.84 -51.56 20.57
CA ASN A 577 -28.27 -51.98 21.85
C ASN A 577 -27.49 -53.31 21.73
N ALA A 578 -26.78 -53.69 22.80
CA ALA A 578 -26.00 -54.94 22.86
C ALA A 578 -26.83 -56.22 22.68
N ARG A 579 -28.17 -56.15 22.88
CA ARG A 579 -29.11 -57.26 22.64
C ARG A 579 -29.63 -57.30 21.20
N GLY A 580 -29.20 -56.38 20.34
CA GLY A 580 -29.63 -56.26 18.95
C GLY A 580 -30.97 -55.55 18.75
N GLU A 581 -31.57 -55.01 19.82
CA GLU A 581 -32.82 -54.25 19.79
C GLU A 581 -32.55 -52.80 19.36
N MET A 582 -33.52 -52.18 18.68
CA MET A 582 -33.43 -50.78 18.26
C MET A 582 -34.12 -49.88 19.30
N VAL A 583 -33.32 -49.10 20.04
CA VAL A 583 -33.79 -48.19 21.09
C VAL A 583 -33.94 -46.77 20.51
N PRO A 584 -35.11 -46.12 20.63
CA PRO A 584 -35.27 -44.73 20.21
C PRO A 584 -34.32 -43.80 20.97
N LEU A 585 -33.66 -42.89 20.27
CA LEU A 585 -32.75 -41.91 20.87
C LEU A 585 -33.45 -41.06 21.94
N ALA A 586 -34.75 -40.76 21.72
CA ALA A 586 -35.59 -40.01 22.67
C ALA A 586 -35.76 -40.69 24.04
N ALA A 587 -35.47 -41.99 24.17
CA ALA A 587 -35.56 -42.69 25.46
C ALA A 587 -34.47 -42.25 26.46
N PHE A 588 -33.34 -41.74 25.96
CA PHE A 588 -32.18 -41.37 26.77
C PHE A 588 -31.50 -40.07 26.31
N ALA A 589 -32.10 -39.30 25.41
CA ALA A 589 -31.59 -38.01 24.99
C ALA A 589 -32.68 -36.94 24.92
N THR A 590 -32.32 -35.71 25.28
CA THR A 590 -33.19 -34.54 25.24
C THR A 590 -32.56 -33.42 24.42
N LEU A 591 -33.39 -32.62 23.76
CA LEU A 591 -32.97 -31.49 22.92
C LEU A 591 -33.51 -30.21 23.52
N HIS A 592 -32.66 -29.19 23.62
CA HIS A 592 -33.07 -27.85 24.04
C HIS A 592 -32.35 -26.81 23.19
N TRP A 593 -33.09 -25.76 22.85
CA TRP A 593 -32.53 -24.61 22.15
C TRP A 593 -31.69 -23.77 23.11
N THR A 594 -30.49 -23.44 22.68
CA THR A 594 -29.57 -22.55 23.40
C THR A 594 -29.03 -21.52 22.42
N LEU A 595 -28.70 -20.33 22.89
CA LEU A 595 -28.00 -19.34 22.08
C LEU A 595 -26.49 -19.47 22.35
N GLY A 596 -25.68 -19.54 21.30
CA GLY A 596 -24.23 -19.67 21.47
C GLY A 596 -23.44 -19.16 20.27
N PRO A 597 -22.15 -18.83 20.46
CA PRO A 597 -21.30 -18.35 19.38
C PRO A 597 -21.02 -19.48 18.39
N PRO A 598 -21.29 -19.31 17.10
CA PRO A 598 -20.91 -20.29 16.09
C PRO A 598 -19.39 -20.24 15.81
N GLN A 599 -18.73 -19.14 16.11
CA GLN A 599 -17.28 -18.97 15.98
C GLN A 599 -16.70 -18.27 17.21
N LEU A 600 -15.58 -18.78 17.71
CA LEU A 600 -14.78 -18.15 18.75
C LEU A 600 -13.41 -17.77 18.21
N THR A 601 -13.08 -16.49 18.27
CA THR A 601 -11.80 -15.95 17.78
C THR A 601 -10.85 -15.64 18.92
N ARG A 602 -9.55 -15.76 18.64
CA ARG A 602 -8.46 -15.41 19.56
C ARG A 602 -7.44 -14.52 18.88
N TYR A 603 -6.82 -13.61 19.64
CA TYR A 603 -5.72 -12.78 19.19
C TYR A 603 -4.64 -12.73 20.27
N ASN A 604 -3.39 -13.06 19.93
CA ASN A 604 -2.28 -13.25 20.87
C ASN A 604 -2.61 -14.22 22.03
N GLY A 605 -3.39 -15.28 21.75
CA GLY A 605 -3.82 -16.29 22.73
C GLY A 605 -5.07 -15.92 23.55
N TYR A 606 -5.43 -14.64 23.62
CA TYR A 606 -6.62 -14.18 24.36
C TYR A 606 -7.90 -14.32 23.51
N PRO A 607 -9.06 -14.68 24.10
CA PRO A 607 -10.36 -14.53 23.46
C PRO A 607 -10.52 -13.08 22.98
N SER A 608 -10.97 -12.91 21.74
CA SER A 608 -11.00 -11.60 21.12
C SER A 608 -12.17 -11.43 20.16
N PHE A 609 -12.75 -10.24 20.12
CA PHE A 609 -13.67 -9.82 19.08
C PHE A 609 -12.99 -8.85 18.13
N THR A 610 -13.21 -9.05 16.84
CA THR A 610 -12.75 -8.14 15.79
C THR A 610 -13.79 -7.05 15.58
N ILE A 611 -13.38 -5.80 15.70
CA ILE A 611 -14.20 -4.63 15.44
C ILE A 611 -13.59 -3.90 14.26
N ASN A 612 -14.37 -3.74 13.20
CA ASN A 612 -13.98 -2.98 12.03
C ASN A 612 -14.81 -1.72 11.98
N GLY A 613 -14.22 -0.66 11.43
CA GLY A 613 -14.88 0.61 11.19
C GLY A 613 -14.01 1.46 10.30
N SER A 614 -14.56 2.57 9.83
CA SER A 614 -13.84 3.53 9.01
C SER A 614 -13.89 4.92 9.63
N ALA A 615 -12.99 5.79 9.18
CA ALA A 615 -13.08 7.20 9.49
C ALA A 615 -14.31 7.80 8.80
N ALA A 616 -15.09 8.59 9.54
CA ALA A 616 -16.22 9.31 8.96
C ALA A 616 -15.74 10.29 7.86
N PRO A 617 -16.58 10.64 6.86
CA PRO A 617 -16.20 11.57 5.81
C PRO A 617 -15.62 12.88 6.38
N GLY A 618 -14.40 13.23 5.94
CA GLY A 618 -13.66 14.40 6.44
C GLY A 618 -12.71 14.12 7.61
N HIS A 619 -12.73 12.91 8.17
CA HIS A 619 -11.80 12.44 9.20
C HIS A 619 -10.74 11.50 8.62
N SER A 620 -9.61 11.34 9.32
CA SER A 620 -8.57 10.38 8.92
C SER A 620 -8.63 9.06 9.70
N SER A 621 -7.96 8.03 9.18
CA SER A 621 -7.85 6.74 9.87
C SER A 621 -7.21 6.87 11.25
N GLY A 622 -6.19 7.71 11.41
CA GLY A 622 -5.60 8.01 12.71
C GLY A 622 -6.56 8.64 13.71
N GLU A 623 -7.43 9.55 13.27
CA GLU A 623 -8.46 10.15 14.14
C GLU A 623 -9.49 9.11 14.59
N ALA A 624 -9.92 8.24 13.68
CA ALA A 624 -10.82 7.13 13.99
C ALA A 624 -10.18 6.13 14.98
N MET A 625 -8.90 5.81 14.78
CA MET A 625 -8.14 4.95 15.70
C MET A 625 -8.03 5.57 17.11
N ALA A 626 -7.75 6.86 17.20
CA ALA A 626 -7.73 7.57 18.49
C ALA A 626 -9.11 7.63 19.14
N ALA A 627 -10.18 7.79 18.35
CA ALA A 627 -11.55 7.79 18.86
C ALA A 627 -11.93 6.45 19.50
N ILE A 628 -11.70 5.33 18.81
CA ILE A 628 -12.03 4.01 19.34
C ILE A 628 -11.16 3.62 20.56
N GLU A 629 -9.90 4.05 20.62
CA GLU A 629 -9.06 3.88 21.83
C GLU A 629 -9.65 4.62 23.03
N ARG A 630 -10.09 5.88 22.85
CA ARG A 630 -10.76 6.65 23.92
C ARG A 630 -12.05 6.00 24.39
N LEU A 631 -12.80 5.37 23.49
CA LEU A 631 -14.03 4.66 23.84
C LEU A 631 -13.73 3.34 24.55
N ALA A 632 -12.76 2.56 24.06
CA ALA A 632 -12.34 1.31 24.66
C ALA A 632 -11.77 1.50 26.08
N ALA A 633 -11.13 2.64 26.36
CA ALA A 633 -10.65 2.99 27.69
C ALA A 633 -11.76 3.14 28.75
N LYS A 634 -13.04 3.28 28.32
CA LYS A 634 -14.20 3.38 29.23
C LYS A 634 -14.86 2.03 29.53
N LEU A 635 -14.36 0.94 28.94
CA LEU A 635 -14.88 -0.41 29.16
C LEU A 635 -14.46 -0.97 30.54
N PRO A 636 -15.13 -2.03 31.03
CA PRO A 636 -14.76 -2.69 32.28
C PRO A 636 -13.27 -3.08 32.36
N ALA A 637 -12.70 -2.99 33.56
CA ALA A 637 -11.32 -3.37 33.82
C ALA A 637 -11.05 -4.83 33.40
N GLY A 638 -9.90 -5.06 32.76
CA GLY A 638 -9.51 -6.39 32.25
C GLY A 638 -9.86 -6.64 30.78
N ILE A 639 -10.59 -5.72 30.14
CA ILE A 639 -10.74 -5.69 28.68
C ILE A 639 -9.58 -4.87 28.10
N GLY A 640 -8.75 -5.54 27.31
CA GLY A 640 -7.66 -4.91 26.57
C GLY A 640 -8.04 -4.69 25.10
N HIS A 641 -7.11 -4.09 24.36
CA HIS A 641 -7.20 -4.02 22.92
C HIS A 641 -5.84 -4.26 22.27
N ALA A 642 -5.87 -4.60 20.99
CA ALA A 642 -4.70 -4.64 20.12
C ALA A 642 -5.08 -4.19 18.71
N TRP A 643 -4.12 -3.60 18.01
CA TRP A 643 -4.25 -3.31 16.59
C TRP A 643 -3.72 -4.47 15.76
N SER A 644 -4.34 -4.73 14.61
CA SER A 644 -3.87 -5.70 13.64
C SER A 644 -3.81 -5.09 12.24
N GLY A 645 -3.27 -5.87 11.29
CA GLY A 645 -3.21 -5.51 9.89
C GLY A 645 -2.69 -4.11 9.60
N GLN A 646 -3.42 -3.36 8.76
CA GLN A 646 -3.06 -2.00 8.36
C GLN A 646 -3.01 -1.01 9.54
N SER A 647 -3.90 -1.13 10.53
CA SER A 647 -3.89 -0.26 11.70
C SER A 647 -2.64 -0.44 12.57
N PHE A 648 -2.12 -1.66 12.65
CA PHE A 648 -0.85 -1.92 13.32
C PHE A 648 0.31 -1.23 12.59
N GLU A 649 0.38 -1.36 11.27
CA GLU A 649 1.41 -0.71 10.45
C GLU A 649 1.28 0.83 10.45
N GLU A 650 0.05 1.37 10.55
CA GLU A 650 -0.17 2.80 10.72
C GLU A 650 0.45 3.32 12.03
N ARG A 651 0.17 2.64 13.15
CA ARG A 651 0.71 3.00 14.46
C ARG A 651 2.24 2.89 14.49
N LEU A 652 2.79 1.84 13.87
CA LEU A 652 4.23 1.66 13.72
C LEU A 652 4.85 2.80 12.88
N SER A 653 4.25 3.13 11.73
CA SER A 653 4.67 4.26 10.87
C SER A 653 4.63 5.61 11.59
N GLY A 654 3.60 5.84 12.41
CA GLY A 654 3.44 7.05 13.21
C GLY A 654 4.54 7.20 14.27
N SER A 655 4.80 6.14 15.03
CA SER A 655 5.84 6.14 16.09
C SER A 655 7.27 6.28 15.56
N GLN A 656 7.53 5.79 14.35
CA GLN A 656 8.85 5.85 13.70
C GLN A 656 9.15 7.21 13.03
N ALA A 657 8.12 7.96 12.63
CA ALA A 657 8.29 9.19 11.84
C ALA A 657 9.16 10.28 12.53
N PRO A 658 9.01 10.59 13.83
CA PRO A 658 9.85 11.58 14.49
C PRO A 658 11.34 11.18 14.48
N MET A 659 11.64 9.91 14.75
CA MET A 659 13.00 9.38 14.72
C MET A 659 13.57 9.42 13.30
N LEU A 660 12.75 9.09 12.30
CA LEU A 660 13.14 9.16 10.90
C LEU A 660 13.54 10.58 10.49
N PHE A 661 12.70 11.58 10.77
CA PHE A 661 13.00 12.96 10.42
C PHE A 661 14.22 13.49 11.19
N ALA A 662 14.34 13.18 12.48
CA ALA A 662 15.50 13.58 13.29
C ALA A 662 16.80 12.99 12.72
N LEU A 663 16.80 11.71 12.35
CA LEU A 663 17.97 11.04 11.79
C LEU A 663 18.30 11.57 10.38
N SER A 664 17.31 11.81 9.53
CA SER A 664 17.53 12.45 8.22
C SER A 664 18.16 13.85 8.35
N VAL A 665 17.63 14.69 9.25
CA VAL A 665 18.20 16.02 9.55
C VAL A 665 19.62 15.90 10.09
N LEU A 666 19.88 14.95 11.00
CA LEU A 666 21.20 14.73 11.58
C LEU A 666 22.23 14.28 10.53
N VAL A 667 21.89 13.29 9.70
CA VAL A 667 22.81 12.77 8.68
C VAL A 667 23.11 13.85 7.63
N VAL A 668 22.12 14.66 7.23
CA VAL A 668 22.33 15.83 6.37
C VAL A 668 23.27 16.85 7.01
N PHE A 669 23.04 17.16 8.29
CA PHE A 669 23.88 18.10 9.02
C PHE A 669 25.33 17.60 9.10
N LEU A 670 25.55 16.31 9.39
CA LEU A 670 26.88 15.71 9.45
C LEU A 670 27.56 15.67 8.06
N ALA A 671 26.81 15.36 7.01
CA ALA A 671 27.31 15.38 5.63
C ALA A 671 27.75 16.80 5.22
N LEU A 672 26.97 17.82 5.56
CA LEU A 672 27.32 19.21 5.34
C LEU A 672 28.55 19.63 6.18
N ALA A 673 28.63 19.17 7.43
CA ALA A 673 29.74 19.51 8.31
C ALA A 673 31.06 18.94 7.78
N ALA A 674 31.03 17.70 7.28
CA ALA A 674 32.15 17.06 6.62
C ALA A 674 32.52 17.76 5.30
N LEU A 675 31.52 18.14 4.48
CA LEU A 675 31.74 18.79 3.19
C LEU A 675 32.38 20.18 3.33
N TYR A 676 31.91 20.97 4.29
CA TYR A 676 32.35 22.36 4.46
C TYR A 676 33.47 22.53 5.48
N GLU A 677 33.85 21.46 6.18
CA GLU A 677 34.81 21.47 7.29
C GLU A 677 34.41 22.51 8.35
N SER A 678 33.12 22.62 8.64
CA SER A 678 32.56 23.68 9.48
C SER A 678 31.25 23.23 10.12
N TRP A 679 31.04 23.61 11.39
CA TRP A 679 29.76 23.40 12.08
C TRP A 679 28.76 24.55 11.84
N SER A 680 29.27 25.73 11.51
CA SER A 680 28.47 26.95 11.34
C SER A 680 27.70 26.94 10.01
N ILE A 681 28.37 26.55 8.92
CA ILE A 681 27.75 26.52 7.58
C ILE A 681 26.54 25.55 7.52
N PRO A 682 26.65 24.30 8.00
CA PRO A 682 25.52 23.37 8.08
C PRO A 682 24.35 23.95 8.87
N PHE A 683 24.62 24.64 9.98
CA PHE A 683 23.58 25.25 10.79
C PHE A 683 22.78 26.31 10.00
N ALA A 684 23.47 27.15 9.21
CA ALA A 684 22.81 28.14 8.34
C ALA A 684 21.94 27.48 7.26
N VAL A 685 22.38 26.35 6.71
CA VAL A 685 21.62 25.56 5.72
C VAL A 685 20.41 24.88 6.36
N MET A 686 20.55 24.30 7.56
CA MET A 686 19.46 23.57 8.22
C MET A 686 18.32 24.47 8.69
N LEU A 687 18.56 25.76 8.94
CA LEU A 687 17.51 26.74 9.25
C LEU A 687 16.49 26.94 8.10
N VAL A 688 16.79 26.48 6.89
CA VAL A 688 15.83 26.50 5.78
C VAL A 688 14.78 25.39 5.87
N VAL A 689 15.07 24.28 6.55
CA VAL A 689 14.21 23.09 6.55
C VAL A 689 12.75 23.39 6.93
N PRO A 690 12.45 24.15 8.00
CA PRO A 690 11.07 24.49 8.35
C PRO A 690 10.31 25.24 7.25
N LEU A 691 11.00 25.99 6.39
CA LEU A 691 10.40 26.74 5.27
C LEU A 691 9.94 25.82 4.14
N GLY A 692 10.59 24.68 3.93
CA GLY A 692 10.12 23.64 3.01
C GLY A 692 8.97 22.86 3.64
N VAL A 693 9.11 22.48 4.91
CA VAL A 693 8.09 21.72 5.66
C VAL A 693 6.75 22.46 5.69
N ILE A 694 6.73 23.77 5.96
CA ILE A 694 5.49 24.54 6.00
C ILE A 694 4.73 24.51 4.68
N GLY A 695 5.42 24.58 3.53
CA GLY A 695 4.77 24.52 2.23
C GLY A 695 4.25 23.14 1.90
N ALA A 696 5.00 22.09 2.28
CA ALA A 696 4.54 20.73 2.11
C ALA A 696 3.25 20.48 2.90
N VAL A 697 3.24 20.89 4.17
CA VAL A 697 2.06 20.80 5.05
C VAL A 697 0.91 21.65 4.50
N LEU A 698 1.15 22.92 4.15
CA LEU A 698 0.14 23.78 3.52
C LEU A 698 -0.46 23.17 2.26
N GLY A 699 0.36 22.57 1.39
CA GLY A 699 -0.08 21.94 0.15
C GLY A 699 -1.08 20.82 0.40
N VAL A 700 -0.78 19.92 1.34
CA VAL A 700 -1.69 18.81 1.68
C VAL A 700 -2.90 19.28 2.49
N THR A 701 -2.74 20.23 3.41
CA THR A 701 -3.86 20.81 4.18
C THR A 701 -4.88 21.51 3.27
N LEU A 702 -4.42 22.29 2.27
CA LEU A 702 -5.31 22.96 1.31
C LEU A 702 -6.10 21.97 0.43
N ARG A 703 -5.65 20.73 0.34
CA ARG A 703 -6.30 19.65 -0.42
C ARG A 703 -6.97 18.60 0.46
N ALA A 704 -7.05 18.85 1.77
CA ALA A 704 -7.60 17.92 2.76
C ALA A 704 -6.98 16.51 2.69
N MET A 705 -5.67 16.44 2.45
CA MET A 705 -4.91 15.18 2.39
C MET A 705 -4.23 14.90 3.74
N PRO A 706 -4.19 13.62 4.17
CA PRO A 706 -3.58 13.24 5.45
C PRO A 706 -2.05 13.17 5.38
N ASN A 707 -1.44 13.08 6.56
CA ASN A 707 -0.03 12.73 6.78
C ASN A 707 0.18 11.22 6.58
N ASP A 708 0.24 10.78 5.33
CA ASP A 708 0.47 9.38 4.95
C ASP A 708 1.95 9.08 4.63
N ILE A 709 2.25 7.82 4.29
CA ILE A 709 3.62 7.39 3.95
C ILE A 709 4.19 8.13 2.74
N TYR A 710 3.36 8.42 1.72
CA TYR A 710 3.80 9.13 0.52
C TYR A 710 4.14 10.59 0.82
N PHE A 711 3.35 11.24 1.68
CA PHE A 711 3.64 12.57 2.19
C PHE A 711 4.95 12.60 2.98
N LYS A 712 5.22 11.62 3.85
CA LYS A 712 6.49 11.54 4.60
C LYS A 712 7.70 11.45 3.67
N VAL A 713 7.62 10.64 2.62
CA VAL A 713 8.68 10.56 1.59
C VAL A 713 8.84 11.90 0.87
N GLY A 714 7.72 12.54 0.48
CA GLY A 714 7.73 13.84 -0.17
C GLY A 714 8.32 14.96 0.72
N LEU A 715 8.02 14.92 2.01
CA LEU A 715 8.56 15.84 3.01
C LEU A 715 10.07 15.68 3.12
N ILE A 716 10.57 14.44 3.18
CA ILE A 716 12.00 14.14 3.21
C ILE A 716 12.71 14.63 1.94
N ALA A 717 12.12 14.38 0.77
CA ALA A 717 12.65 14.94 -0.49
C ALA A 717 12.68 16.48 -0.47
N THR A 718 11.66 17.11 0.12
CA THR A 718 11.60 18.57 0.29
C THR A 718 12.72 19.07 1.21
N ILE A 719 13.06 18.37 2.29
CA ILE A 719 14.21 18.71 3.16
C ILE A 719 15.50 18.77 2.34
N GLY A 720 15.76 17.73 1.54
CA GLY A 720 16.94 17.65 0.68
C GLY A 720 16.99 18.77 -0.36
N LEU A 721 15.88 19.01 -1.06
CA LEU A 721 15.81 20.07 -2.07
C LEU A 721 15.98 21.47 -1.47
N SER A 722 15.41 21.69 -0.29
CA SER A 722 15.54 22.97 0.42
C SER A 722 16.99 23.19 0.88
N ALA A 723 17.65 22.14 1.37
CA ALA A 723 19.07 22.18 1.70
C ALA A 723 19.93 22.48 0.45
N LYS A 724 19.66 21.82 -0.69
CA LYS A 724 20.35 22.11 -1.96
C LYS A 724 20.25 23.60 -2.33
N ASN A 725 19.05 24.18 -2.31
CA ASN A 725 18.87 25.59 -2.66
C ASN A 725 19.64 26.54 -1.72
N ALA A 726 19.75 26.17 -0.44
CA ALA A 726 20.54 26.93 0.53
C ALA A 726 22.06 26.79 0.29
N ILE A 727 22.54 25.57 0.03
CA ILE A 727 23.95 25.27 -0.31
C ILE A 727 24.41 26.14 -1.48
N LEU A 728 23.61 26.22 -2.56
CA LEU A 728 23.96 26.99 -3.76
C LEU A 728 24.26 28.47 -3.46
N ILE A 729 23.58 29.09 -2.49
CA ILE A 729 23.82 30.47 -2.07
C ILE A 729 25.00 30.54 -1.09
N VAL A 730 24.99 29.68 -0.06
CA VAL A 730 25.96 29.73 1.05
C VAL A 730 27.37 29.43 0.58
N GLU A 731 27.53 28.51 -0.38
CA GLU A 731 28.83 28.16 -0.97
C GLU A 731 29.47 29.37 -1.67
N VAL A 732 28.73 30.02 -2.58
CA VAL A 732 29.23 31.21 -3.27
C VAL A 732 29.51 32.35 -2.29
N ALA A 733 28.66 32.52 -1.26
CA ALA A 733 28.89 33.53 -0.24
C ALA A 733 30.18 33.24 0.57
N LYS A 734 30.44 31.98 0.93
CA LYS A 734 31.69 31.56 1.60
C LYS A 734 32.90 31.87 0.74
N ASP A 735 32.86 31.54 -0.55
CA ASP A 735 33.98 31.78 -1.46
C ASP A 735 34.28 33.27 -1.64
N LEU A 736 33.24 34.11 -1.72
CA LEU A 736 33.40 35.57 -1.79
C LEU A 736 33.97 36.14 -0.48
N VAL A 737 33.58 35.61 0.69
CA VAL A 737 34.21 35.97 1.97
C VAL A 737 35.68 35.56 2.01
N ALA A 738 36.03 34.38 1.47
CA ALA A 738 37.42 33.94 1.35
C ALA A 738 38.24 34.86 0.42
N GLN A 739 37.59 35.49 -0.56
CA GLN A 739 38.15 36.55 -1.42
C GLN A 739 38.18 37.95 -0.76
N ARG A 740 37.98 38.03 0.56
CA ARG A 740 37.99 39.26 1.38
C ARG A 740 36.80 40.21 1.17
N MET A 741 35.69 39.77 0.60
CA MET A 741 34.44 40.54 0.67
C MET A 741 33.85 40.51 2.09
N SER A 742 33.12 41.55 2.47
CA SER A 742 32.41 41.57 3.75
C SER A 742 31.31 40.50 3.77
N LEU A 743 30.98 39.95 4.94
CA LEU A 743 29.94 38.93 5.12
C LEU A 743 28.60 39.33 4.48
N VAL A 744 28.22 40.60 4.59
CA VAL A 744 26.94 41.12 4.07
C VAL A 744 26.98 41.28 2.55
N ASP A 745 28.07 41.83 2.02
CA ASP A 745 28.21 42.07 0.58
C ASP A 745 28.36 40.75 -0.18
N ALA A 746 29.13 39.80 0.38
CA ALA A 746 29.27 38.45 -0.14
C ALA A 746 27.92 37.71 -0.19
N ALA A 747 27.11 37.79 0.87
CA ALA A 747 25.78 37.18 0.90
C ALA A 747 24.83 37.79 -0.14
N LEU A 748 24.90 39.11 -0.34
CA LEU A 748 24.05 39.82 -1.30
C LEU A 748 24.45 39.53 -2.75
N GLU A 749 25.74 39.48 -3.04
CA GLU A 749 26.24 39.14 -4.38
C GLU A 749 25.99 37.67 -4.71
N ALA A 750 26.22 36.75 -3.75
CA ALA A 750 25.88 35.34 -3.92
C ALA A 750 24.38 35.14 -4.20
N ALA A 751 23.52 35.81 -3.44
CA ALA A 751 22.07 35.80 -3.65
C ALA A 751 21.70 36.28 -5.08
N ARG A 752 22.32 37.36 -5.55
CA ARG A 752 22.10 37.90 -6.90
C ARG A 752 22.54 36.93 -8.00
N LEU A 753 23.74 36.37 -7.88
CA LEU A 753 24.30 35.42 -8.85
C LEU A 753 23.49 34.13 -8.92
N ARG A 754 22.90 33.70 -7.79
CA ARG A 754 22.24 32.39 -7.69
C ARG A 754 20.73 32.42 -7.88
N LEU A 755 20.08 33.59 -7.86
CA LEU A 755 18.63 33.69 -8.03
C LEU A 755 18.13 33.01 -9.32
N ARG A 756 18.77 33.31 -10.46
CA ARG A 756 18.36 32.73 -11.75
C ARG A 756 18.53 31.20 -11.78
N PRO A 757 19.71 30.63 -11.45
CA PRO A 757 19.88 29.18 -11.32
C PRO A 757 18.87 28.50 -10.39
N ILE A 758 18.62 29.10 -9.21
CA ILE A 758 17.71 28.53 -8.21
C ILE A 758 16.26 28.54 -8.70
N VAL A 759 15.80 29.67 -9.26
CA VAL A 759 14.43 29.74 -9.81
C VAL A 759 14.25 28.78 -10.99
N MET A 760 15.27 28.64 -11.85
CA MET A 760 15.23 27.72 -12.97
C MET A 760 15.09 26.26 -12.51
N THR A 761 15.99 25.80 -11.63
CA THR A 761 15.97 24.42 -11.13
C THR A 761 14.73 24.12 -10.31
N SER A 762 14.33 25.04 -9.41
CA SER A 762 13.09 24.89 -8.64
C SER A 762 11.83 24.88 -9.50
N LEU A 763 11.76 25.70 -10.56
CA LEU A 763 10.62 25.68 -11.47
C LEU A 763 10.60 24.39 -12.29
N ALA A 764 11.76 23.92 -12.77
CA ALA A 764 11.86 22.66 -13.49
C ALA A 764 11.38 21.50 -12.62
N PHE A 765 11.85 21.42 -11.37
CA PHE A 765 11.40 20.41 -10.42
C PHE A 765 9.90 20.55 -10.08
N GLY A 766 9.43 21.75 -9.72
CA GLY A 766 8.04 21.99 -9.36
C GLY A 766 7.07 21.65 -10.51
N VAL A 767 7.42 22.05 -11.73
CA VAL A 767 6.65 21.73 -12.94
C VAL A 767 6.75 20.24 -13.32
N GLY A 768 7.90 19.59 -13.08
CA GLY A 768 8.07 18.15 -13.24
C GLY A 768 7.22 17.30 -12.29
N VAL A 769 6.86 17.85 -11.13
CA VAL A 769 5.98 17.18 -10.14
C VAL A 769 4.49 17.47 -10.38
N LEU A 770 4.14 18.47 -11.21
CA LEU A 770 2.74 18.79 -11.54
C LEU A 770 1.93 17.58 -12.05
N PRO A 771 2.44 16.73 -12.96
CA PRO A 771 1.70 15.56 -13.42
C PRO A 771 1.29 14.61 -12.30
N LEU A 772 2.11 14.46 -11.24
CA LEU A 772 1.74 13.64 -10.07
C LEU A 772 0.69 14.36 -9.21
N ALA A 773 0.88 15.65 -8.97
CA ALA A 773 -0.04 16.45 -8.15
C ALA A 773 -1.45 16.54 -8.74
N PHE A 774 -1.61 16.39 -10.06
CA PHE A 774 -2.91 16.42 -10.76
C PHE A 774 -3.25 15.09 -11.45
N ALA A 775 -2.63 13.99 -11.02
CA ALA A 775 -2.89 12.67 -11.57
C ALA A 775 -4.36 12.24 -11.39
N SER A 776 -4.88 11.47 -12.35
CA SER A 776 -6.21 10.86 -12.30
C SER A 776 -6.17 9.44 -12.87
N GLY A 777 -7.14 8.61 -12.46
CA GLY A 777 -7.25 7.21 -12.86
C GLY A 777 -6.57 6.26 -11.85
N ALA A 778 -6.03 5.13 -12.34
CA ALA A 778 -5.40 4.15 -11.47
C ALA A 778 -4.14 4.72 -10.78
N ALA A 779 -3.99 4.41 -9.48
CA ALA A 779 -2.90 4.88 -8.63
C ALA A 779 -2.79 6.42 -8.56
N SER A 780 -3.90 7.14 -8.70
CA SER A 780 -3.90 8.61 -8.59
C SER A 780 -3.77 9.08 -7.15
N GLY A 781 -4.31 8.35 -6.17
CA GLY A 781 -4.23 8.74 -4.75
C GLY A 781 -2.78 8.87 -4.29
N ALA A 782 -1.97 7.85 -4.57
CA ALA A 782 -0.56 7.82 -4.25
C ALA A 782 0.25 8.89 -5.01
N GLN A 783 -0.05 9.14 -6.29
CA GLN A 783 0.59 10.22 -7.07
C GLN A 783 0.28 11.60 -6.49
N MET A 784 -0.98 11.85 -6.17
CA MET A 784 -1.41 13.13 -5.62
C MET A 784 -0.83 13.36 -4.22
N ALA A 785 -0.77 12.33 -3.38
CA ALA A 785 -0.21 12.41 -2.03
C ALA A 785 1.27 12.85 -2.03
N ILE A 786 2.12 12.16 -2.82
CA ILE A 786 3.54 12.54 -2.94
C ILE A 786 3.71 13.88 -3.68
N GLY A 787 2.99 14.07 -4.79
CA GLY A 787 3.16 15.23 -5.66
C GLY A 787 2.72 16.54 -5.02
N THR A 788 1.61 16.53 -4.29
CA THR A 788 1.07 17.73 -3.62
C THR A 788 2.00 18.23 -2.52
N GLY A 789 2.48 17.33 -1.65
CA GLY A 789 3.39 17.70 -0.57
C GLY A 789 4.71 18.25 -1.10
N VAL A 790 5.30 17.56 -2.08
CA VAL A 790 6.54 18.01 -2.72
C VAL A 790 6.36 19.36 -3.41
N LEU A 791 5.31 19.54 -4.22
CA LEU A 791 5.05 20.79 -4.95
C LEU A 791 4.89 21.98 -3.99
N GLY A 792 4.09 21.82 -2.93
CA GLY A 792 3.92 22.86 -1.92
C GLY A 792 5.24 23.21 -1.24
N GLY A 793 6.03 22.19 -0.90
CA GLY A 793 7.34 22.35 -0.29
C GLY A 793 8.34 23.09 -1.18
N VAL A 794 8.39 22.77 -2.47
CA VAL A 794 9.27 23.44 -3.46
C VAL A 794 8.92 24.92 -3.60
N ILE A 795 7.63 25.22 -3.68
CA ILE A 795 7.14 26.59 -3.85
C ILE A 795 7.60 27.44 -2.67
N THR A 796 7.34 27.00 -1.43
CA THR A 796 7.74 27.78 -0.26
C THR A 796 9.24 27.76 -0.03
N ALA A 797 9.92 26.62 -0.22
CA ALA A 797 11.37 26.53 -0.12
C ALA A 797 12.05 27.49 -1.11
N THR A 798 11.53 27.63 -2.32
CA THR A 798 12.11 28.56 -3.31
C THR A 798 11.79 30.00 -2.95
N VAL A 799 10.52 30.32 -2.69
CA VAL A 799 10.10 31.70 -2.45
C VAL A 799 10.64 32.24 -1.13
N LEU A 800 10.72 31.43 -0.07
CA LEU A 800 11.16 31.87 1.25
C LEU A 800 12.67 31.69 1.48
N ALA A 801 13.27 30.57 1.07
CA ALA A 801 14.69 30.32 1.34
C ALA A 801 15.58 31.31 0.58
N VAL A 802 15.20 31.69 -0.64
CA VAL A 802 15.95 32.68 -1.41
C VAL A 802 16.06 34.03 -0.68
N PHE A 803 15.10 34.41 0.17
CA PHE A 803 15.25 35.60 1.03
C PHE A 803 15.98 35.29 2.35
N LEU A 804 15.62 34.19 3.01
CA LEU A 804 16.07 33.89 4.38
C LEU A 804 17.47 33.26 4.46
N VAL A 805 17.94 32.57 3.44
CA VAL A 805 19.28 31.94 3.43
C VAL A 805 20.41 32.97 3.58
N PRO A 806 20.45 34.08 2.80
CA PRO A 806 21.46 35.12 3.01
C PRO A 806 21.44 35.68 4.44
N LEU A 807 20.25 35.80 5.03
CA LEU A 807 20.09 36.24 6.41
C LEU A 807 20.66 35.22 7.40
N PHE A 808 20.34 33.94 7.25
CA PHE A 808 20.89 32.87 8.10
C PHE A 808 22.40 32.81 8.01
N PHE A 809 22.97 32.91 6.81
CA PHE A 809 24.42 32.95 6.61
C PHE A 809 25.07 34.13 7.35
N VAL A 810 24.52 35.34 7.24
CA VAL A 810 25.07 36.53 7.93
C VAL A 810 24.93 36.43 9.45
N ILE A 811 23.79 35.95 9.97
CA ILE A 811 23.55 35.82 11.41
C ILE A 811 24.51 34.80 12.02
N VAL A 812 24.57 33.60 11.43
CA VAL A 812 25.43 32.51 11.90
C VAL A 812 26.90 32.90 11.71
N GLY A 813 27.24 33.55 10.60
CA GLY A 813 28.59 34.06 10.33
C GLY A 813 29.06 35.09 11.35
N ARG A 814 28.18 35.96 11.85
CA ARG A 814 28.48 36.91 12.94
C ARG A 814 28.59 36.25 14.31
N LEU A 815 27.78 35.22 14.57
CA LEU A 815 27.77 34.52 15.86
C LEU A 815 29.00 33.64 16.06
N PHE A 816 29.50 33.03 15.00
CA PHE A 816 30.64 32.09 15.02
C PHE A 816 31.91 32.62 14.36
N ASP A 817 31.98 33.93 14.11
CA ASP A 817 33.13 34.67 13.56
C ASP A 817 33.75 34.03 12.30
N VAL A 818 32.92 33.79 11.28
CA VAL A 818 33.30 33.14 10.00
C VAL A 818 34.09 34.11 9.08
N GLY A 819 34.90 35.00 9.65
CA GLY A 819 35.70 36.00 8.96
C GLY A 819 37.21 35.72 9.01
N PRO A 820 38.04 36.43 8.21
CA PRO A 820 39.48 36.31 8.30
C PRO A 820 39.91 36.75 9.71
N ARG A 821 40.46 35.82 10.50
CA ARG A 821 41.12 36.14 11.78
C ARG A 821 42.05 37.35 11.56
N ARG A 822 41.71 38.49 12.17
CA ARG A 822 42.69 39.56 12.39
C ARG A 822 43.80 38.95 13.25
N ARG A 823 44.91 38.52 12.62
CA ARG A 823 46.16 38.28 13.35
C ARG A 823 46.50 39.58 14.06
N GLY A 824 46.40 39.56 15.38
CA GLY A 824 46.71 40.69 16.23
C GLY A 824 48.18 41.08 16.15
N GLY A 825 48.42 42.38 16.32
CA GLY A 825 49.65 42.92 16.90
C GLY A 825 50.88 42.92 16.01
N ALA A 826 50.93 43.79 15.00
CA ALA A 826 52.20 44.45 14.68
C ALA A 826 52.36 45.63 15.66
N GLN A 827 53.30 45.48 16.61
CA GLN A 827 53.76 46.57 17.47
C GLN A 827 54.19 47.76 16.60
N PRO A 828 53.92 49.01 17.02
CA PRO A 828 54.52 50.16 16.38
C PRO A 828 56.02 50.16 16.72
N ALA A 829 56.86 49.99 15.70
CA ALA A 829 58.28 50.24 15.83
C ALA A 829 58.50 51.72 16.18
N THR A 830 58.92 51.95 17.41
CA THR A 830 59.49 53.21 17.87
C THR A 830 60.72 53.53 17.03
N MET A 831 60.72 54.70 16.39
CA MET A 831 61.93 55.33 15.88
C MET A 831 62.77 55.77 17.08
N GLU A 832 63.94 55.18 17.26
CA GLU A 832 65.06 55.83 17.93
C GLU A 832 66.16 56.07 16.89
N GLY A 833 66.49 57.34 16.72
CA GLY A 833 67.66 57.78 15.96
C GLY A 833 68.90 57.76 16.85
N SER A 834 70.04 57.41 16.22
CA SER A 834 71.42 57.81 16.52
C SER A 834 71.73 58.42 17.90
N GLN A 835 72.55 57.72 18.69
CA GLN A 835 74.01 57.92 18.74
C GLN A 835 74.73 56.60 18.97
#